data_AF-A0A1R2CCS0-F1
#
_entry.id   AF-A0A1R2CCS0-F1
#
_cell.length_a   1.000
_cell.length_b   1.000
_cell.length_c   1.000
_cell.angle_alpha   90.00
_cell.angle_beta   90.00
_cell.angle_gamma   90.00
#
_symmetry.space_group_name_H-M   'P 1'
#
loop_
_entity.id
_entity.type
_entity.pdbx_description
1 polymer ?
#
loop_
_entity_poly.entity_id
_entity_poly.type
_entity_poly.pdbx_seq_one_letter_code
_entity_poly.pdbx_strand_id
1 'polypeptide(L)'
;MVKHALISRHIVITSNAHSNKPIYGIILIEDEIINEIVIIEDNIPISAVIEKYIDWSPENLEHNYISPGIIDLNTRLEWETYTELTKAAISGGVTFTLIESGYYMDPAPTGEMFCDIGKVATLEISTMDMIPFLSDQGFLAVKGYLFPPYMTVQCIPSNLLPVLQDIEKTPLTFIIDPNLPDPRMLHSVSPYRLRALKDRLTDSHESSSFSGAFPDLIEDEEEEDDSPQLPKLQARKSVAHDIRKKTLTNKSESRNSDEVIVTNPRNTTELVLNIDEIKEIDEQFAGMMSKKIRKYNTNTIFDDLDKRIKESQMSIQNLSHAEFETYKGAGATHFISPIALNPNPMNFPISPMSDTSDGSIPSSPKPSILQRRKIQNSLSLVIKPTTTVKENLYCYHMANYSHTWELSGIIKLLEALRKSNCRVHVCNISAASSLNKIRQAKDWYKKLTCEVPASHLTFSSMTISENDTRFKSYPPIRNQANTNLLWDLLKMKGIDAITSSHAAVCNDYKLANGNFRKAVNGFPSIGFSLQAVWTMLNGPVSSHSHLEHYIIRLAKWLSLHPAEILNISATRGSICKGKYADFIVWNPYEKFKVTEEYSPYPQMSPFLGTELYGKILKVYLRGHIAYNEGKFKARGRVVQRICQ
;
A
#
# COMPACT_ATOMS: atom_id res chain seq x y z
N MET A 1 18.13 -13.62 -41.10
CA MET A 1 17.44 -14.22 -39.94
C MET A 1 18.51 -14.62 -38.95
N VAL A 2 18.44 -14.11 -37.73
CA VAL A 2 19.39 -14.48 -36.66
C VAL A 2 18.80 -15.68 -35.94
N LYS A 3 19.39 -16.86 -36.16
CA LYS A 3 19.03 -18.09 -35.45
C LYS A 3 19.97 -18.28 -34.28
N HIS A 4 19.39 -18.50 -33.11
CA HIS A 4 20.14 -18.90 -31.92
C HIS A 4 19.31 -19.89 -31.11
N ALA A 5 19.95 -20.69 -30.27
CA ALA A 5 19.26 -21.62 -29.39
C ALA A 5 19.85 -21.61 -28.00
N LEU A 6 19.01 -21.84 -26.99
CA LEU A 6 19.42 -21.96 -25.60
C LEU A 6 19.10 -23.37 -25.11
N ILE A 7 20.10 -24.08 -24.58
CA ILE A 7 19.93 -25.44 -24.06
C ILE A 7 20.13 -25.43 -22.54
N SER A 8 19.20 -26.02 -21.79
CA SER A 8 19.33 -26.18 -20.34
C SER A 8 18.54 -27.39 -19.85
N ARG A 9 19.01 -28.03 -18.77
CA ARG A 9 18.26 -29.05 -18.03
C ARG A 9 17.12 -28.46 -17.19
N HIS A 10 17.07 -27.13 -17.06
CA HIS A 10 16.22 -26.42 -16.12
C HIS A 10 15.40 -25.30 -16.79
N ILE A 11 14.65 -25.62 -17.85
CA ILE A 11 13.76 -24.66 -18.52
C ILE A 11 12.41 -24.60 -17.78
N VAL A 12 12.03 -23.41 -17.35
CA VAL A 12 10.81 -23.17 -16.56
C VAL A 12 9.65 -22.80 -17.48
N ILE A 13 8.72 -23.74 -17.66
CA ILE A 13 7.49 -23.56 -18.44
C ILE A 13 6.30 -23.37 -17.51
N THR A 14 5.52 -22.30 -17.71
CA THR A 14 4.36 -21.96 -16.88
C THR A 14 3.02 -22.40 -17.47
N SER A 15 2.97 -22.72 -18.78
CA SER A 15 1.74 -23.05 -19.53
C SER A 15 1.22 -24.47 -19.29
N ASN A 16 2.06 -25.39 -18.82
CA ASN A 16 1.64 -26.78 -18.62
C ASN A 16 1.10 -26.97 -17.20
N ALA A 17 -0.21 -27.21 -17.07
CA ALA A 17 -0.88 -27.34 -15.77
C ALA A 17 -0.35 -28.50 -14.91
N HIS A 18 0.36 -29.46 -15.52
CA HIS A 18 0.85 -30.68 -14.87
C HIS A 18 2.37 -30.70 -14.64
N SER A 19 3.14 -29.75 -15.19
CA SER A 19 4.58 -29.69 -14.92
C SER A 19 4.83 -28.88 -13.66
N ASN A 20 5.15 -29.58 -12.56
CA ASN A 20 5.59 -28.96 -11.31
C ASN A 20 7.11 -28.84 -11.21
N LYS A 21 7.83 -29.11 -12.31
CA LYS A 21 9.29 -29.03 -12.38
C LYS A 21 9.76 -28.41 -13.70
N PRO A 22 10.95 -27.79 -13.70
CA PRO A 22 11.67 -27.46 -14.92
C PRO A 22 11.85 -28.68 -15.82
N ILE A 23 12.03 -28.45 -17.11
CA ILE A 23 12.28 -29.50 -18.10
C ILE A 23 13.66 -29.39 -18.72
N TYR A 24 14.20 -30.51 -19.17
CA TYR A 24 15.35 -30.54 -20.06
C TYR A 24 14.91 -30.30 -21.50
N GLY A 25 15.52 -29.32 -22.16
CA GLY A 25 15.17 -29.00 -23.53
C GLY A 25 16.08 -27.98 -24.19
N ILE A 26 15.68 -27.62 -25.41
CA ILE A 26 16.27 -26.55 -26.22
C ILE A 26 15.19 -25.57 -26.66
N ILE A 27 15.47 -24.28 -26.51
CA ILE A 27 14.62 -23.18 -26.98
C ILE A 27 15.20 -22.70 -28.31
N LEU A 28 14.47 -22.87 -29.41
CA LEU A 28 14.86 -22.40 -30.73
C LEU A 28 14.28 -21.01 -30.95
N ILE A 29 15.15 -20.04 -31.24
CA ILE A 29 14.78 -18.64 -31.34
C ILE A 29 15.17 -18.15 -32.73
N GLU A 30 14.19 -17.61 -33.44
CA GLU A 30 14.36 -17.05 -34.77
C GLU A 30 13.97 -15.57 -34.72
N ASP A 31 14.95 -14.72 -35.01
CA ASP A 31 14.88 -13.28 -34.85
C ASP A 31 14.52 -12.89 -33.39
N GLU A 32 13.32 -12.37 -33.12
CA GLU A 32 12.88 -11.93 -31.79
C GLU A 32 11.96 -12.94 -31.07
N ILE A 33 11.57 -14.03 -31.76
CA ILE A 33 10.42 -14.89 -31.39
C ILE A 33 10.89 -16.31 -31.09
N ILE A 34 10.25 -16.93 -30.10
CA ILE A 34 10.40 -18.35 -29.81
C ILE A 34 9.75 -19.15 -30.94
N ASN A 35 10.57 -19.76 -31.80
CA ASN A 35 10.09 -20.59 -32.90
C ASN A 35 9.55 -21.94 -32.40
N GLU A 36 10.30 -22.60 -31.50
CA GLU A 36 9.94 -23.91 -30.97
C GLU A 36 10.66 -24.18 -29.64
N ILE A 37 10.06 -25.05 -28.81
CA ILE A 37 10.69 -25.57 -27.59
C ILE A 37 10.70 -27.09 -27.73
N VAL A 38 11.88 -27.68 -27.84
CA VAL A 38 12.03 -29.13 -28.00
C VAL A 38 12.40 -29.72 -26.64
N ILE A 39 11.54 -30.62 -26.15
CA ILE A 39 11.78 -31.36 -24.90
C ILE A 39 12.71 -32.53 -25.21
N ILE A 40 13.70 -32.75 -24.34
CA ILE A 40 14.75 -33.74 -24.52
C ILE A 40 14.64 -34.77 -23.38
N GLU A 41 14.86 -36.04 -23.70
CA GLU A 41 14.91 -37.10 -22.70
C GLU A 41 16.17 -36.97 -21.82
N ASP A 42 16.03 -37.20 -20.51
CA ASP A 42 17.11 -36.97 -19.52
C ASP A 42 18.40 -37.78 -19.75
N ASN A 43 18.30 -38.89 -20.48
CA ASN A 43 19.41 -39.78 -20.83
C ASN A 43 20.27 -39.26 -21.99
N ILE A 44 19.80 -38.28 -22.78
CA ILE A 44 20.52 -37.76 -23.94
C ILE A 44 21.58 -36.75 -23.48
N PRO A 45 22.87 -36.96 -23.77
CA PRO A 45 23.93 -36.03 -23.39
C PRO A 45 23.80 -34.71 -24.18
N ILE A 46 24.16 -33.60 -23.55
CA ILE A 46 24.02 -32.27 -24.13
C ILE A 46 24.88 -32.08 -25.40
N SER A 47 26.01 -32.78 -25.49
CA SER A 47 26.88 -32.77 -26.67
C SER A 47 26.15 -33.26 -27.92
N ALA A 48 25.38 -34.34 -27.81
CA ALA A 48 24.59 -34.88 -28.93
C ALA A 48 23.48 -33.90 -29.35
N VAL A 49 22.89 -33.17 -28.40
CA VAL A 49 21.90 -32.13 -28.68
C VAL A 49 22.54 -30.95 -29.41
N ILE A 50 23.72 -30.49 -28.95
CA ILE A 50 24.47 -29.40 -29.57
C ILE A 50 24.83 -29.75 -31.01
N GLU A 51 25.32 -30.97 -31.26
CA GLU A 51 25.65 -31.45 -32.61
C GLU A 51 24.41 -31.47 -33.51
N LYS A 52 23.28 -31.96 -33.00
CA LYS A 52 22.01 -32.02 -33.75
C LYS A 52 21.49 -30.63 -34.16
N TYR A 53 21.70 -29.61 -33.33
CA TYR A 53 21.18 -28.26 -33.56
C TYR A 53 22.29 -27.24 -33.85
N ILE A 54 23.43 -27.68 -34.40
CA ILE A 54 24.60 -26.81 -34.64
C ILE A 54 24.27 -25.58 -35.51
N ASP A 55 23.36 -25.74 -36.48
CA ASP A 55 22.88 -24.66 -37.36
C ASP A 55 22.15 -23.53 -36.62
N TRP A 56 21.69 -23.80 -35.39
CA TRP A 56 21.05 -22.82 -34.52
C TRP A 56 22.03 -22.17 -33.54
N SER A 57 23.35 -22.34 -33.70
CA SER A 57 24.37 -21.74 -32.81
C SER A 57 24.03 -21.91 -31.32
N PRO A 58 23.87 -23.16 -30.83
CA PRO A 58 23.32 -23.42 -29.51
C PRO A 58 24.27 -22.96 -28.41
N GLU A 59 23.71 -22.26 -27.42
CA GLU A 59 24.39 -21.87 -26.20
C GLU A 59 24.14 -22.91 -25.10
N ASN A 60 25.23 -23.42 -24.52
CA ASN A 60 25.15 -24.38 -23.42
C ASN A 60 24.95 -23.67 -22.07
N LEU A 61 23.77 -23.88 -21.47
CA LEU A 61 23.39 -23.38 -20.15
C LEU A 61 22.94 -24.54 -19.23
N GLU A 62 23.54 -25.73 -19.38
CA GLU A 62 23.14 -26.99 -18.73
C GLU A 62 22.72 -26.84 -17.26
N HIS A 63 23.53 -26.14 -16.47
CA HIS A 63 23.38 -26.03 -15.02
C HIS A 63 22.59 -24.78 -14.57
N ASN A 64 22.16 -23.93 -15.50
CA ASN A 64 21.48 -22.68 -15.18
C ASN A 64 19.99 -22.78 -15.47
N TYR A 65 19.18 -22.13 -14.64
CA TYR A 65 17.74 -22.09 -14.85
C TYR A 65 17.40 -21.03 -15.89
N ILE A 66 16.58 -21.42 -16.87
CA ILE A 66 16.02 -20.49 -17.85
C ILE A 66 14.56 -20.25 -17.46
N SER A 67 14.24 -19.03 -17.05
CA SER A 67 12.88 -18.63 -16.67
C SER A 67 12.36 -17.51 -17.57
N PRO A 68 11.02 -17.33 -17.68
CA PRO A 68 10.47 -16.16 -18.35
C PRO A 68 11.04 -14.86 -17.77
N GLY A 69 11.23 -13.84 -18.61
CA GLY A 69 11.58 -12.50 -18.17
C GLY A 69 10.55 -11.90 -17.21
N ILE A 70 11.02 -11.18 -16.18
CA ILE A 70 10.15 -10.60 -15.15
C ILE A 70 9.44 -9.35 -15.67
N ILE A 71 8.18 -9.19 -15.27
CA ILE A 71 7.30 -8.09 -15.61
C ILE A 71 6.93 -7.38 -14.31
N ASP A 72 7.36 -6.12 -14.17
CA ASP A 72 7.00 -5.29 -13.02
C ASP A 72 5.88 -4.32 -13.40
N LEU A 73 4.82 -4.26 -12.58
CA LEU A 73 3.61 -3.46 -12.84
C LEU A 73 3.64 -2.08 -12.18
N ASN A 74 4.59 -1.81 -11.29
CA ASN A 74 4.47 -0.71 -10.36
C ASN A 74 5.83 -0.09 -10.05
N THR A 75 6.27 0.74 -10.99
CA THR A 75 7.52 1.48 -10.91
C THR A 75 7.23 2.97 -11.14
N ARG A 76 7.78 3.81 -10.26
CA ARG A 76 7.72 5.27 -10.38
C ARG A 76 9.08 5.84 -10.70
N LEU A 77 9.11 6.67 -11.75
CA LEU A 77 10.31 7.40 -12.18
C LEU A 77 10.35 8.76 -11.46
N GLU A 78 10.95 8.81 -10.27
CA GLU A 78 11.04 10.03 -9.44
C GLU A 78 12.42 10.70 -9.53
N TRP A 79 13.46 10.10 -8.92
CA TRP A 79 14.79 10.71 -8.77
C TRP A 79 15.87 10.09 -9.66
N GLU A 80 15.48 9.31 -10.66
CA GLU A 80 16.39 8.55 -11.53
C GLU A 80 16.02 8.71 -13.01
N THR A 81 16.98 8.41 -13.86
CA THR A 81 16.82 8.38 -15.32
C THR A 81 16.27 7.03 -15.78
N TYR A 82 15.70 7.00 -16.99
CA TYR A 82 15.35 5.73 -17.65
C TYR A 82 16.54 4.77 -17.75
N THR A 83 17.75 5.29 -17.96
CA THR A 83 18.97 4.49 -18.04
C THR A 83 19.28 3.79 -16.71
N GLU A 84 19.22 4.52 -15.60
CA GLU A 84 19.46 3.97 -14.27
C GLU A 84 18.39 2.95 -13.88
N LEU A 85 17.11 3.32 -14.04
CA LEU A 85 15.99 2.46 -13.73
C LEU A 85 16.07 1.15 -14.52
N THR A 86 16.28 1.22 -15.84
CA THR A 86 16.28 0.03 -16.69
C THR A 86 17.53 -0.83 -16.52
N LYS A 87 18.67 -0.25 -16.12
CA LYS A 87 19.86 -1.03 -15.69
C LYS A 87 19.57 -1.79 -14.40
N ALA A 88 18.97 -1.14 -13.41
CA ALA A 88 18.59 -1.80 -12.15
C ALA A 88 17.59 -2.93 -12.43
N ALA A 89 16.57 -2.66 -13.23
CA ALA A 89 15.55 -3.62 -13.64
C ALA A 89 16.17 -4.86 -14.32
N ILE A 90 17.00 -4.65 -15.34
CA ILE A 90 17.55 -5.78 -16.09
C ILE A 90 18.59 -6.58 -15.29
N SER A 91 19.34 -5.94 -14.39
CA SER A 91 20.25 -6.67 -13.49
C SER A 91 19.50 -7.65 -12.56
N GLY A 92 18.24 -7.35 -12.26
CA GLY A 92 17.34 -8.19 -11.48
C GLY A 92 16.48 -9.15 -12.30
N GLY A 93 16.66 -9.21 -13.62
CA GLY A 93 15.87 -10.09 -14.48
C GLY A 93 14.57 -9.50 -15.03
N VAL A 94 14.31 -8.21 -14.80
CA VAL A 94 13.12 -7.52 -15.30
C VAL A 94 13.32 -7.14 -16.77
N THR A 95 12.54 -7.76 -17.65
CA THR A 95 12.57 -7.52 -19.10
C THR A 95 11.52 -6.49 -19.52
N PHE A 96 10.49 -6.29 -18.70
CA PHE A 96 9.46 -5.30 -18.95
C PHE A 96 9.03 -4.59 -17.66
N THR A 97 8.87 -3.27 -17.72
CA THR A 97 8.45 -2.45 -16.59
C THR A 97 7.31 -1.51 -16.99
N LEU A 98 6.23 -1.49 -16.20
CA LEU A 98 5.18 -0.49 -16.31
C LEU A 98 5.56 0.72 -15.45
N ILE A 99 5.75 1.86 -16.11
CA ILE A 99 6.25 3.09 -15.50
C ILE A 99 5.14 4.12 -15.38
N GLU A 100 4.98 4.58 -14.15
CA GLU A 100 4.22 5.76 -13.77
C GLU A 100 5.17 6.97 -13.68
N SER A 101 4.67 8.15 -14.06
CA SER A 101 5.37 9.41 -13.80
C SER A 101 5.50 9.68 -12.29
N GLY A 102 6.68 10.10 -11.84
CA GLY A 102 6.91 10.47 -10.45
C GLY A 102 6.14 11.72 -10.00
N TYR A 103 5.99 11.89 -8.69
CA TYR A 103 5.25 13.02 -8.09
C TYR A 103 6.12 14.24 -7.78
N TYR A 104 7.38 14.00 -7.43
CA TYR A 104 8.20 15.02 -6.76
C TYR A 104 9.06 15.83 -7.71
N MET A 105 9.34 15.29 -8.90
CA MET A 105 10.27 15.86 -9.86
C MET A 105 9.73 15.62 -11.27
N ASP A 106 10.03 16.55 -12.17
CA ASP A 106 9.83 16.31 -13.59
C ASP A 106 10.70 15.13 -14.05
N PRO A 107 10.16 14.23 -14.89
CA PRO A 107 10.93 13.10 -15.38
C PRO A 107 12.18 13.60 -16.13
N ALA A 108 13.34 13.05 -15.76
CA ALA A 108 14.59 13.29 -16.45
C ALA A 108 14.46 12.95 -17.96
N PRO A 109 15.26 13.60 -18.84
CA PRO A 109 15.21 13.34 -20.27
C PRO A 109 15.35 11.83 -20.59
N THR A 110 14.64 11.39 -21.62
CA THR A 110 14.70 9.99 -22.09
C THR A 110 16.12 9.60 -22.43
N GLY A 111 16.70 8.73 -21.59
CA GLY A 111 18.00 8.10 -21.82
C GLY A 111 17.89 6.79 -22.58
N GLU A 112 19.02 6.07 -22.67
CA GLU A 112 19.06 4.71 -23.19
C GLU A 112 18.16 3.78 -22.36
N MET A 113 17.45 2.87 -23.03
CA MET A 113 16.58 1.88 -22.40
C MET A 113 17.21 0.49 -22.49
N PHE A 114 17.27 -0.23 -21.37
CA PHE A 114 17.82 -1.59 -21.30
C PHE A 114 16.73 -2.66 -21.27
N CYS A 115 15.61 -2.42 -20.58
CA CYS A 115 14.41 -3.24 -20.61
C CYS A 115 13.26 -2.52 -21.35
N ASP A 116 12.22 -3.27 -21.69
CA ASP A 116 11.04 -2.69 -22.35
C ASP A 116 10.15 -1.92 -21.36
N ILE A 117 9.57 -0.83 -21.83
CA ILE A 117 8.83 0.10 -20.97
C ILE A 117 7.40 0.26 -21.46
N GLY A 118 6.44 -0.01 -20.58
CA GLY A 118 5.05 0.39 -20.74
C GLY A 118 4.75 1.68 -19.95
N LYS A 119 3.80 2.49 -20.42
CA LYS A 119 3.34 3.67 -19.69
C LYS A 119 1.99 3.42 -19.02
N VAL A 120 1.83 3.91 -17.78
CA VAL A 120 0.56 4.02 -17.08
C VAL A 120 0.22 5.49 -16.86
N ALA A 121 -1.03 5.87 -17.10
CA ALA A 121 -1.51 7.23 -16.91
C ALA A 121 -2.19 7.37 -15.54
N THR A 122 -1.81 8.39 -14.78
CA THR A 122 -2.46 8.69 -13.49
C THR A 122 -3.75 9.47 -13.72
N LEU A 123 -4.85 8.99 -13.14
CA LEU A 123 -6.17 9.60 -13.22
C LEU A 123 -6.44 10.50 -12.01
N GLU A 124 -7.00 11.66 -12.30
CA GLU A 124 -7.47 12.65 -11.33
C GLU A 124 -8.92 13.02 -11.66
N ILE A 125 -9.63 13.66 -10.72
CA ILE A 125 -11.01 14.13 -10.98
C ILE A 125 -11.07 15.06 -12.19
N SER A 126 -10.02 15.84 -12.46
CA SER A 126 -9.94 16.78 -13.59
C SER A 126 -9.67 16.11 -14.94
N THR A 127 -9.14 14.89 -14.97
CA THR A 127 -8.67 14.22 -16.20
C THR A 127 -9.59 13.08 -16.66
N MET A 128 -10.77 12.94 -16.06
CA MET A 128 -11.71 11.85 -16.34
C MET A 128 -12.14 11.81 -17.81
N ASP A 129 -12.34 12.97 -18.44
CA ASP A 129 -12.75 13.08 -19.84
C ASP A 129 -11.67 12.57 -20.83
N MET A 130 -10.42 12.43 -20.37
CA MET A 130 -9.30 11.98 -21.20
C MET A 130 -9.18 10.46 -21.28
N ILE A 131 -9.91 9.69 -20.46
CA ILE A 131 -9.83 8.23 -20.40
C ILE A 131 -9.92 7.55 -21.78
N PRO A 132 -10.86 7.93 -22.68
CA PRO A 132 -10.93 7.35 -24.02
C PRO A 132 -9.66 7.62 -24.86
N PHE A 133 -9.10 8.83 -24.76
CA PHE A 133 -7.94 9.28 -25.53
C PHE A 133 -6.62 8.67 -25.05
N LEU A 134 -6.50 8.31 -23.76
CA LEU A 134 -5.31 7.67 -23.21
C LEU A 134 -5.01 6.33 -23.89
N SER A 135 -6.03 5.59 -24.33
CA SER A 135 -5.82 4.36 -25.07
C SER A 135 -5.12 4.61 -26.42
N ASP A 136 -5.50 5.69 -27.11
CA ASP A 136 -4.93 6.06 -28.43
C ASP A 136 -3.49 6.58 -28.32
N GLN A 137 -3.13 7.15 -27.17
CA GLN A 137 -1.76 7.58 -26.87
C GLN A 137 -0.79 6.42 -26.56
N GLY A 138 -1.27 5.18 -26.57
CA GLY A 138 -0.45 3.98 -26.37
C GLY A 138 -0.17 3.63 -24.91
N PHE A 139 -0.93 4.17 -23.95
CA PHE A 139 -0.88 3.73 -22.56
C PHE A 139 -1.38 2.29 -22.43
N LEU A 140 -0.80 1.53 -21.51
CA LEU A 140 -1.16 0.12 -21.27
C LEU A 140 -2.17 -0.04 -20.13
N ALA A 141 -2.17 0.92 -19.20
CA ALA A 141 -3.07 0.94 -18.04
C ALA A 141 -3.36 2.38 -17.62
N VAL A 142 -4.36 2.52 -16.76
CA VAL A 142 -4.67 3.75 -16.02
C VAL A 142 -4.57 3.47 -14.53
N LYS A 143 -4.06 4.42 -13.75
CA LYS A 143 -3.87 4.30 -12.31
C LYS A 143 -4.66 5.35 -11.55
N GLY A 144 -5.42 4.94 -10.56
CA GLY A 144 -6.17 5.82 -9.67
C GLY A 144 -5.70 5.69 -8.22
N TYR A 145 -5.79 6.79 -7.48
CA TYR A 145 -5.50 6.81 -6.05
C TYR A 145 -6.75 7.19 -5.25
N LEU A 146 -7.07 6.42 -4.22
CA LEU A 146 -8.13 6.79 -3.27
C LEU A 146 -7.67 7.90 -2.29
N PHE A 147 -6.36 8.09 -2.15
CA PHE A 147 -5.69 9.14 -1.38
C PHE A 147 -4.94 10.13 -2.28
N PRO A 148 -4.97 11.47 -2.07
CA PRO A 148 -4.06 12.38 -2.76
C PRO A 148 -2.57 12.09 -2.46
N PRO A 149 -1.74 11.77 -3.46
CA PRO A 149 -0.30 11.57 -3.27
C PRO A 149 0.47 12.90 -3.14
N TYR A 150 -0.06 14.01 -3.67
CA TYR A 150 0.56 15.34 -3.68
C TYR A 150 -0.50 16.46 -3.64
N MET A 151 -0.12 17.68 -3.22
CA MET A 151 -1.04 18.81 -2.97
C MET A 151 -1.95 19.19 -4.13
N THR A 152 -1.53 18.92 -5.37
CA THR A 152 -2.30 19.29 -6.57
C THR A 152 -3.07 18.14 -7.19
N VAL A 153 -2.85 16.89 -6.74
CA VAL A 153 -3.46 15.70 -7.33
C VAL A 153 -4.79 15.41 -6.62
N GLN A 154 -5.90 15.64 -7.33
CA GLN A 154 -7.22 15.31 -6.80
C GLN A 154 -7.47 13.80 -6.89
N CYS A 155 -7.80 13.17 -5.77
CA CYS A 155 -8.10 11.73 -5.71
C CYS A 155 -9.50 11.41 -6.25
N ILE A 156 -9.74 10.16 -6.64
CA ILE A 156 -11.02 9.72 -7.25
C ILE A 156 -12.18 9.25 -6.31
N PRO A 157 -12.11 9.31 -4.96
CA PRO A 157 -13.02 8.54 -4.11
C PRO A 157 -14.48 9.01 -4.15
N SER A 158 -14.80 10.24 -4.56
CA SER A 158 -16.20 10.69 -4.73
C SER A 158 -16.86 10.19 -6.01
N ASN A 159 -16.08 9.84 -7.04
CA ASN A 159 -16.58 9.48 -8.37
C ASN A 159 -16.18 8.06 -8.82
N LEU A 160 -15.91 7.16 -7.86
CA LEU A 160 -15.34 5.83 -8.18
C LEU A 160 -16.21 5.00 -9.13
N LEU A 161 -17.54 4.97 -8.95
CA LEU A 161 -18.41 4.21 -9.84
C LEU A 161 -18.43 4.76 -11.28
N PRO A 162 -18.62 6.08 -11.52
CA PRO A 162 -18.43 6.67 -12.84
C PRO A 162 -17.08 6.35 -13.48
N VAL A 163 -15.96 6.48 -12.74
CA VAL A 163 -14.62 6.13 -13.24
C VAL A 163 -14.58 4.70 -13.75
N LEU A 164 -15.08 3.76 -12.95
CA LEU A 164 -15.08 2.34 -13.33
C LEU A 164 -15.91 2.12 -14.60
N GLN A 165 -17.06 2.79 -14.74
CA GLN A 165 -17.91 2.68 -15.93
C GLN A 165 -17.27 3.28 -17.18
N ASP A 166 -16.47 4.33 -17.05
CA ASP A 166 -15.77 4.94 -18.19
C ASP A 166 -14.56 4.11 -18.61
N ILE A 167 -13.77 3.61 -17.66
CA ILE A 167 -12.64 2.71 -17.97
C ILE A 167 -13.13 1.40 -18.55
N GLU A 168 -14.28 0.89 -18.11
CA GLU A 168 -14.91 -0.32 -18.65
C GLU A 168 -15.17 -0.22 -20.17
N LYS A 169 -15.37 0.99 -20.71
CA LYS A 169 -15.52 1.24 -22.16
C LYS A 169 -14.20 1.15 -22.93
N THR A 170 -13.07 1.17 -22.22
CA THR A 170 -11.73 1.11 -22.79
C THR A 170 -11.12 -0.29 -22.61
N PRO A 171 -10.11 -0.66 -23.40
CA PRO A 171 -9.44 -1.93 -23.20
C PRO A 171 -8.43 -1.87 -22.03
N LEU A 172 -8.22 -0.71 -21.38
CA LEU A 172 -7.20 -0.50 -20.34
C LEU A 172 -7.54 -1.26 -19.06
N THR A 173 -6.49 -1.70 -18.35
CA THR A 173 -6.64 -2.22 -16.98
C THR A 173 -6.63 -1.05 -16.01
N PHE A 174 -7.57 -1.02 -15.07
CA PHE A 174 -7.56 -0.04 -14.00
C PHE A 174 -6.72 -0.52 -12.82
N ILE A 175 -5.58 0.11 -12.60
CA ILE A 175 -4.75 -0.08 -11.41
C ILE A 175 -5.24 0.90 -10.34
N ILE A 176 -5.46 0.44 -9.12
CA ILE A 176 -5.90 1.31 -8.03
C ILE A 176 -5.05 1.09 -6.79
N ASP A 177 -4.58 2.20 -6.21
CA ASP A 177 -4.02 2.21 -4.88
C ASP A 177 -5.17 2.47 -3.89
N PRO A 178 -5.57 1.47 -3.07
CA PRO A 178 -6.78 1.54 -2.29
C PRO A 178 -6.58 2.29 -0.97
N ASN A 179 -5.39 2.81 -0.68
CA ASN A 179 -5.19 3.49 0.59
C ASN A 179 -5.99 4.80 0.63
N LEU A 180 -6.69 5.04 1.75
CA LEU A 180 -7.50 6.23 1.99
C LEU A 180 -7.09 6.82 3.36
N PRO A 181 -6.63 8.08 3.46
CA PRO A 181 -6.23 8.66 4.73
C PRO A 181 -7.49 9.05 5.51
N ASP A 182 -7.31 9.29 6.80
CA ASP A 182 -8.25 10.08 7.57
C ASP A 182 -7.92 11.58 7.41
N PRO A 183 -8.89 12.49 7.19
CA PRO A 183 -8.65 13.93 7.17
C PRO A 183 -7.95 14.48 8.43
N ARG A 184 -8.26 13.95 9.62
CA ARG A 184 -7.58 14.32 10.88
C ARG A 184 -6.09 14.00 10.86
N MET A 185 -5.69 13.05 10.00
CA MET A 185 -4.31 12.58 9.87
C MET A 185 -3.47 13.37 8.87
N LEU A 186 -4.07 14.16 7.97
CA LEU A 186 -3.29 15.08 7.12
C LEU A 186 -2.47 16.07 7.97
N HIS A 187 -2.89 16.32 9.21
CA HIS A 187 -2.23 17.18 10.19
C HIS A 187 -1.21 16.46 11.09
N SER A 188 -1.30 15.13 11.26
CA SER A 188 -0.40 14.34 12.13
C SER A 188 0.79 13.77 11.37
N VAL A 189 0.66 13.57 10.06
CA VAL A 189 1.82 13.27 9.24
C VAL A 189 2.66 14.53 9.09
N SER A 190 3.99 14.36 9.09
CA SER A 190 5.02 15.39 8.93
C SER A 190 4.45 16.76 8.53
N PRO A 191 4.54 17.80 9.38
CA PRO A 191 3.99 19.13 9.08
C PRO A 191 4.64 19.73 7.82
N TYR A 192 5.75 19.13 7.40
CA TYR A 192 6.46 19.42 6.18
C TYR A 192 5.88 18.74 4.94
N ARG A 193 4.99 17.74 5.04
CA ARG A 193 4.44 16.93 3.93
C ARG A 193 3.84 17.79 2.81
N LEU A 194 3.24 18.92 3.16
CA LEU A 194 2.64 19.88 2.23
C LEU A 194 3.62 20.98 1.77
N ARG A 195 4.81 21.10 2.37
CA ARG A 195 5.77 22.15 2.01
C ARG A 195 6.68 21.73 0.86
N ALA A 196 7.13 22.70 0.07
CA ALA A 196 8.14 22.48 -0.95
C ALA A 196 9.48 22.07 -0.32
N LEU A 197 10.24 21.28 -1.07
CA LEU A 197 11.45 20.60 -0.64
C LEU A 197 12.50 21.51 -0.02
N LYS A 198 12.69 22.69 -0.62
CA LYS A 198 13.67 23.70 -0.21
C LYS A 198 13.34 24.25 1.19
N ASP A 199 12.06 24.46 1.46
CA ASP A 199 11.57 25.02 2.73
C ASP A 199 11.70 24.02 3.89
N ARG A 200 11.70 22.70 3.60
CA ARG A 200 11.86 21.65 4.64
C ARG A 200 13.28 21.54 5.16
N LEU A 201 14.26 21.77 4.28
CA LEU A 201 15.68 21.64 4.59
C LEU A 201 16.23 22.88 5.31
N THR A 202 15.64 24.05 5.05
CA THR A 202 16.04 25.32 5.68
C THR A 202 15.37 25.58 7.01
N ASP A 203 14.33 24.82 7.37
CA ASP A 203 13.60 25.03 8.62
C ASP A 203 14.42 24.53 9.81
N SER A 204 15.17 25.44 10.42
CA SER A 204 15.86 25.25 11.70
C SER A 204 14.92 25.31 12.90
N HIS A 205 13.63 25.62 12.70
CA HIS A 205 12.69 25.67 13.80
C HIS A 205 12.27 24.25 14.20
N GLU A 206 12.77 23.82 15.35
CA GLU A 206 12.07 22.86 16.21
C GLU A 206 10.70 23.44 16.57
N SER A 207 9.74 23.41 15.65
CA SER A 207 8.37 23.80 15.98
C SER A 207 7.84 22.75 16.97
N SER A 208 7.89 23.10 18.25
CA SER A 208 7.41 22.35 19.41
C SER A 208 5.89 22.14 19.41
N SER A 209 5.21 22.31 18.28
CA SER A 209 3.81 21.95 18.12
C SER A 209 3.72 20.44 18.11
N PHE A 210 3.60 19.88 19.32
CA PHE A 210 3.09 18.56 19.60
C PHE A 210 1.77 18.41 18.83
N SER A 211 1.79 17.69 17.71
CA SER A 211 0.59 17.20 17.04
C SER A 211 0.04 16.07 17.91
N GLY A 212 -0.58 16.44 19.04
CA GLY A 212 -1.35 15.52 19.86
C GLY A 212 -2.47 14.92 19.01
N ALA A 213 -2.87 13.69 19.32
CA ALA A 213 -3.93 12.94 18.64
C ALA A 213 -5.34 13.55 18.80
N PHE A 214 -5.47 14.80 19.27
CA PHE A 214 -6.72 15.50 19.49
C PHE A 214 -6.57 16.95 19.00
N PRO A 215 -7.40 17.40 18.03
CA PRO A 215 -7.38 18.78 17.57
C PRO A 215 -8.14 19.64 18.58
N ASP A 216 -7.43 20.28 19.50
CA ASP A 216 -7.99 21.43 20.21
C ASP A 216 -7.64 22.70 19.42
N LEU A 217 -8.49 23.01 18.46
CA LEU A 217 -8.74 24.37 17.98
C LEU A 217 -10.25 24.52 17.89
N ILE A 218 -10.84 25.04 18.97
CA ILE A 218 -12.17 25.62 18.92
C ILE A 218 -11.97 26.94 18.17
N GLU A 219 -12.46 27.01 16.93
CA GLU A 219 -12.65 28.29 16.27
C GLU A 219 -13.72 29.07 17.06
N ASP A 220 -13.40 30.30 17.43
CA ASP A 220 -14.35 31.22 18.03
C ASP A 220 -15.41 31.58 16.97
N GLU A 221 -16.49 30.80 16.90
CA GLU A 221 -17.72 31.25 16.25
C GLU A 221 -18.39 32.30 17.16
N GLU A 222 -18.55 33.51 16.65
CA GLU A 222 -19.40 34.55 17.21
C GLU A 222 -20.85 34.05 17.19
N GLU A 223 -21.32 33.41 18.27
CA GLU A 223 -22.73 33.13 18.47
C GLU A 223 -23.45 34.39 18.99
N GLU A 224 -24.30 34.97 18.15
CA GLU A 224 -25.43 35.79 18.56
C GLU A 224 -26.39 34.94 19.40
N ASP A 225 -26.62 35.38 20.64
CA ASP A 225 -27.55 34.82 21.62
C ASP A 225 -29.00 35.08 21.20
N ASP A 226 -29.72 34.02 20.85
CA ASP A 226 -31.18 34.03 20.73
C ASP A 226 -31.78 32.80 21.43
N SER A 227 -31.69 32.80 22.75
CA SER A 227 -32.22 31.76 23.64
C SER A 227 -33.77 31.70 23.65
N PRO A 228 -34.43 30.55 23.34
CA PRO A 228 -35.82 30.32 23.73
C PRO A 228 -35.94 29.66 25.12
N GLN A 229 -36.88 30.19 25.90
CA GLN A 229 -37.16 29.83 27.31
C GLN A 229 -37.49 28.34 27.54
N LEU A 230 -36.91 27.78 28.62
CA LEU A 230 -37.31 26.52 29.25
C LEU A 230 -38.68 26.63 29.95
N PRO A 231 -39.60 25.67 29.76
CA PRO A 231 -40.65 25.39 30.73
C PRO A 231 -40.39 24.08 31.51
N LYS A 232 -40.12 24.29 32.80
CA LYS A 232 -40.53 23.57 34.01
C LYS A 232 -40.61 22.02 34.01
N LEU A 233 -39.77 21.45 34.88
CA LEU A 233 -39.93 20.15 35.53
C LEU A 233 -41.31 19.99 36.18
N GLN A 234 -41.99 18.88 35.88
CA GLN A 234 -42.98 18.27 36.77
C GLN A 234 -42.58 16.84 37.12
N ALA A 235 -42.91 16.49 38.37
CA ALA A 235 -42.33 15.41 39.15
C ALA A 235 -42.81 14.00 38.76
N ARG A 236 -41.96 13.04 39.16
CA ARG A 236 -42.11 11.57 39.17
C ARG A 236 -43.54 11.06 39.39
N LYS A 237 -43.88 9.97 38.68
CA LYS A 237 -44.48 8.77 39.28
C LYS A 237 -43.84 7.49 38.72
N SER A 238 -43.44 6.65 39.66
CA SER A 238 -43.08 5.24 39.52
C SER A 238 -44.22 4.41 38.92
N VAL A 239 -43.92 3.30 38.26
CA VAL A 239 -44.22 1.92 38.70
C VAL A 239 -43.66 0.93 37.67
N ALA A 240 -43.24 -0.20 38.22
CA ALA A 240 -42.57 -1.33 37.60
C ALA A 240 -43.42 -2.13 36.58
N HIS A 241 -42.71 -3.09 35.99
CA HIS A 241 -43.12 -4.43 35.55
C HIS A 241 -43.45 -4.68 34.07
N ASP A 242 -42.91 -5.85 33.65
CA ASP A 242 -43.40 -6.80 32.65
C ASP A 242 -42.92 -6.76 31.19
N ILE A 243 -41.78 -7.43 30.99
CA ILE A 243 -41.68 -8.77 30.36
C ILE A 243 -42.77 -9.17 29.32
N ARG A 244 -42.25 -9.49 28.12
CA ARG A 244 -42.62 -10.56 27.15
C ARG A 244 -43.58 -10.28 25.98
N LYS A 245 -43.07 -10.84 24.86
CA LYS A 245 -43.72 -11.53 23.72
C LYS A 245 -44.27 -10.59 22.63
N LYS A 246 -43.70 -10.68 21.42
CA LYS A 246 -44.22 -11.48 20.27
C LYS A 246 -45.68 -11.12 20.02
N THR A 247 -46.08 -10.65 18.84
CA THR A 247 -46.10 -11.44 17.61
C THR A 247 -46.42 -10.54 16.41
N LEU A 248 -46.00 -10.99 15.23
CA LEU A 248 -46.36 -10.49 13.90
C LEU A 248 -47.85 -10.19 13.73
N THR A 249 -48.19 -9.16 12.95
CA THR A 249 -49.20 -9.28 11.88
C THR A 249 -48.90 -8.30 10.74
N ASN A 250 -49.19 -8.78 9.53
CA ASN A 250 -48.94 -8.16 8.23
C ASN A 250 -50.00 -7.12 7.85
N LYS A 251 -49.58 -6.24 6.92
CA LYS A 251 -50.35 -5.59 5.84
C LYS A 251 -51.44 -4.57 6.20
N SER A 252 -51.25 -3.34 5.72
CA SER A 252 -52.19 -2.74 4.76
C SER A 252 -51.51 -1.63 3.96
N GLU A 253 -51.71 -1.69 2.65
CA GLU A 253 -51.46 -0.61 1.69
C GLU A 253 -52.56 0.45 1.83
N SER A 254 -52.23 1.73 1.65
CA SER A 254 -53.08 2.65 0.87
C SER A 254 -52.28 3.89 0.47
N ARG A 255 -52.58 4.36 -0.75
CA ARG A 255 -51.96 5.43 -1.51
C ARG A 255 -52.62 6.80 -1.23
N ASN A 256 -52.00 7.80 -1.84
CA ASN A 256 -52.42 9.18 -2.13
C ASN A 256 -52.04 10.18 -1.02
N SER A 257 -51.62 11.41 -1.28
CA SER A 257 -51.11 12.15 -2.44
C SER A 257 -50.84 13.57 -1.89
N ASP A 258 -49.75 14.24 -2.28
CA ASP A 258 -49.72 15.67 -2.66
C ASP A 258 -48.41 16.40 -2.31
N GLU A 259 -47.90 17.07 -3.34
CA GLU A 259 -47.18 18.35 -3.41
C GLU A 259 -45.78 18.54 -2.77
N VAL A 260 -44.80 18.46 -3.68
CA VAL A 260 -43.69 19.38 -3.96
C VAL A 260 -43.46 20.56 -3.00
N ILE A 261 -42.32 20.56 -2.31
CA ILE A 261 -41.44 21.75 -2.17
C ILE A 261 -39.97 21.29 -2.28
N VAL A 262 -39.30 21.80 -3.31
CA VAL A 262 -37.87 21.66 -3.57
C VAL A 262 -37.13 22.74 -2.80
N THR A 263 -36.31 22.35 -1.81
CA THR A 263 -35.19 23.17 -1.34
C THR A 263 -34.04 22.25 -0.92
N ASN A 264 -33.03 22.14 -1.77
CA ASN A 264 -31.71 21.63 -1.42
C ASN A 264 -31.06 22.55 -0.37
N PRO A 265 -30.36 21.97 0.60
CA PRO A 265 -29.03 22.47 0.93
C PRO A 265 -27.99 21.39 0.67
N ARG A 266 -26.89 21.84 0.09
CA ARG A 266 -25.66 21.08 -0.14
C ARG A 266 -25.17 20.52 1.19
N ASN A 267 -25.30 19.21 1.39
CA ASN A 267 -24.55 18.51 2.43
C ASN A 267 -23.17 18.20 1.89
N THR A 268 -22.18 19.01 2.27
CA THR A 268 -20.79 18.59 2.38
C THR A 268 -20.75 17.51 3.46
N THR A 269 -20.74 16.25 3.05
CA THR A 269 -20.55 15.12 3.94
C THR A 269 -19.11 15.13 4.46
N GLU A 270 -18.92 15.63 5.68
CA GLU A 270 -17.78 15.26 6.50
C GLU A 270 -17.82 13.76 6.73
N LEU A 271 -16.92 13.05 6.04
CA LEU A 271 -16.66 11.64 6.24
C LEU A 271 -15.87 11.45 7.54
N VAL A 272 -16.55 11.55 8.67
CA VAL A 272 -16.03 11.05 9.95
C VAL A 272 -16.22 9.54 9.93
N LEU A 273 -15.16 8.80 9.64
CA LEU A 273 -15.18 7.33 9.59
C LEU A 273 -15.43 6.76 10.99
N ASN A 274 -16.63 6.24 11.22
CA ASN A 274 -16.98 5.57 12.47
C ASN A 274 -16.52 4.11 12.43
N ILE A 275 -15.79 3.66 13.46
CA ILE A 275 -15.32 2.27 13.59
C ILE A 275 -16.51 1.29 13.59
N ASP A 276 -17.67 1.73 14.08
CA ASP A 276 -18.88 0.91 14.12
C ASP A 276 -19.51 0.76 12.73
N GLU A 277 -19.35 1.71 11.80
CA GLU A 277 -19.76 1.54 10.40
C GLU A 277 -18.91 0.47 9.70
N ILE A 278 -17.59 0.41 9.96
CA ILE A 278 -16.72 -0.64 9.41
C ILE A 278 -17.19 -2.02 9.89
N LYS A 279 -17.60 -2.15 11.16
CA LYS A 279 -18.15 -3.40 11.70
C LYS A 279 -19.52 -3.75 11.10
N GLU A 280 -20.42 -2.78 10.98
CA GLU A 280 -21.74 -2.99 10.37
C GLU A 280 -21.61 -3.41 8.90
N ILE A 281 -20.69 -2.80 8.14
CA ILE A 281 -20.43 -3.20 6.75
C ILE A 281 -19.81 -4.60 6.68
N ASP A 282 -18.93 -4.96 7.62
CA ASP A 282 -18.35 -6.31 7.68
C ASP A 282 -19.42 -7.37 8.03
N GLU A 283 -20.36 -7.05 8.92
CA GLU A 283 -21.53 -7.88 9.25
C GLU A 283 -22.53 -7.98 8.09
N GLN A 284 -22.78 -6.90 7.36
CA GLN A 284 -23.59 -6.92 6.13
C GLN A 284 -22.94 -7.79 5.05
N PHE A 285 -21.61 -7.70 4.88
CA PHE A 285 -20.86 -8.55 3.97
C PHE A 285 -20.93 -10.04 4.39
N ALA A 286 -20.80 -10.33 5.69
CA ALA A 286 -20.89 -11.67 6.24
C ALA A 286 -22.31 -12.26 6.09
N GLY A 287 -23.34 -11.47 6.35
CA GLY A 287 -24.75 -11.86 6.20
C GLY A 287 -25.17 -12.14 4.75
N MET A 288 -24.53 -11.48 3.77
CA MET A 288 -24.76 -11.74 2.35
C MET A 288 -24.07 -13.03 1.86
N MET A 289 -22.90 -13.37 2.41
CA MET A 289 -22.17 -14.61 2.10
C MET A 289 -22.84 -15.86 2.72
N SER A 290 -23.66 -15.69 3.77
CA SER A 290 -24.19 -16.82 4.56
C SER A 290 -25.46 -17.51 4.01
N LYS A 291 -25.99 -17.14 2.83
CA LYS A 291 -27.27 -17.70 2.35
C LYS A 291 -27.22 -19.16 1.83
N LYS A 292 -26.06 -19.84 1.86
CA LYS A 292 -25.97 -21.29 1.56
C LYS A 292 -24.86 -22.01 2.35
N ILE A 293 -24.88 -22.05 3.68
CA ILE A 293 -24.08 -23.05 4.43
C ILE A 293 -24.91 -23.60 5.59
N ARG A 294 -25.53 -24.78 5.40
CA ARG A 294 -26.05 -25.58 6.52
C ARG A 294 -24.87 -26.30 7.18
N LYS A 295 -24.81 -26.19 8.51
CA LYS A 295 -23.83 -26.73 9.46
C LYS A 295 -23.23 -28.09 9.07
N TYR A 296 -21.95 -28.07 8.71
CA TYR A 296 -20.96 -29.05 9.14
C TYR A 296 -19.81 -28.28 9.80
N ASN A 297 -19.41 -28.71 10.99
CA ASN A 297 -18.36 -28.08 11.78
C ASN A 297 -16.99 -28.53 11.26
N THR A 298 -16.68 -28.20 10.02
CA THR A 298 -15.36 -28.41 9.42
C THR A 298 -14.70 -27.05 9.30
N ASN A 299 -13.82 -26.70 10.23
CA ASN A 299 -12.97 -25.52 10.07
C ASN A 299 -12.11 -25.76 8.84
N THR A 300 -12.36 -25.01 7.77
CA THR A 300 -11.53 -25.05 6.57
C THR A 300 -10.21 -24.32 6.84
N ILE A 301 -9.21 -24.53 6.00
CA ILE A 301 -7.96 -23.75 6.04
C ILE A 301 -8.22 -22.23 5.89
N PHE A 302 -9.31 -21.86 5.21
CA PHE A 302 -9.73 -20.47 5.05
C PHE A 302 -10.35 -19.91 6.34
N ASP A 303 -11.12 -20.71 7.08
CA ASP A 303 -11.71 -20.27 8.36
C ASP A 303 -10.62 -20.05 9.42
N ASP A 304 -9.60 -20.92 9.46
CA ASP A 304 -8.42 -20.74 10.32
C ASP A 304 -7.65 -19.47 9.95
N LEU A 305 -7.40 -19.24 8.65
CA LEU A 305 -6.75 -18.03 8.16
C LEU A 305 -7.52 -16.77 8.57
N ASP A 306 -8.84 -16.76 8.37
CA ASP A 306 -9.71 -15.64 8.73
C ASP A 306 -9.66 -15.35 10.24
N LYS A 307 -9.64 -16.40 11.07
CA LYS A 307 -9.47 -16.27 12.52
C LYS A 307 -8.11 -15.66 12.88
N ARG A 308 -7.01 -16.17 12.32
CA ARG A 308 -5.65 -15.65 12.58
C ARG A 308 -5.49 -14.20 12.13
N ILE A 309 -6.14 -13.82 11.02
CA ILE A 309 -6.17 -12.42 10.56
C ILE A 309 -6.92 -11.55 11.59
N LYS A 310 -8.10 -11.96 12.05
CA LYS A 310 -8.86 -11.22 13.07
C LYS A 310 -8.08 -11.07 14.37
N GLU A 311 -7.44 -12.14 14.85
CA GLU A 311 -6.58 -12.09 16.03
C GLU A 311 -5.40 -11.13 15.85
N SER A 312 -4.77 -11.13 14.66
CA SER A 312 -3.71 -10.19 14.31
C SER A 312 -4.19 -8.74 14.31
N GLN A 313 -5.41 -8.46 13.82
CA GLN A 313 -6.01 -7.11 13.84
C GLN A 313 -6.32 -6.62 15.24
N MET A 314 -6.81 -7.52 16.12
CA MET A 314 -7.08 -7.20 17.51
C MET A 314 -5.81 -7.02 18.36
N SER A 315 -4.64 -7.35 17.80
CA SER A 315 -3.36 -7.13 18.46
C SER A 315 -3.01 -5.64 18.49
N ILE A 316 -3.31 -5.02 19.62
CA ILE A 316 -2.92 -3.63 19.94
C ILE A 316 -1.46 -3.51 20.40
N GLN A 317 -0.69 -4.61 20.45
CA GLN A 317 0.68 -4.63 20.98
C GLN A 317 1.57 -3.51 20.42
N ASN A 318 1.50 -3.27 19.11
CA ASN A 318 2.33 -2.24 18.46
C ASN A 318 1.87 -0.82 18.81
N LEU A 319 0.56 -0.60 18.91
CA LEU A 319 0.00 0.69 19.32
C LEU A 319 0.33 0.94 20.79
N SER A 320 0.14 -0.04 21.67
CA SER A 320 0.51 0.04 23.08
C SER A 320 2.02 0.21 23.27
N HIS A 321 2.86 -0.40 22.42
CA HIS A 321 4.30 -0.19 22.45
C HIS A 321 4.68 1.21 21.99
N ALA A 322 4.10 1.72 20.90
CA ALA A 322 4.31 3.09 20.44
C ALA A 322 3.84 4.10 21.50
N GLU A 323 2.69 3.87 22.12
CA GLU A 323 2.14 4.67 23.20
C GLU A 323 3.05 4.64 24.44
N PHE A 324 3.44 3.44 24.89
CA PHE A 324 4.40 3.26 25.99
C PHE A 324 5.70 4.00 25.72
N GLU A 325 6.33 3.80 24.56
CA GLU A 325 7.57 4.49 24.20
C GLU A 325 7.36 6.00 24.10
N THR A 326 6.17 6.48 23.72
CA THR A 326 5.84 7.92 23.73
C THR A 326 5.87 8.47 25.15
N TYR A 327 5.25 7.77 26.11
CA TYR A 327 5.12 8.25 27.48
C TYR A 327 6.30 7.91 28.41
N LYS A 328 7.10 6.88 28.10
CA LYS A 328 8.27 6.42 28.89
C LYS A 328 9.27 7.53 29.23
N GLY A 329 9.31 8.59 28.43
CA GLY A 329 10.20 9.75 28.61
C GLY A 329 9.47 11.08 28.74
N ALA A 330 8.16 11.08 28.96
CA ALA A 330 7.36 12.32 29.07
C ALA A 330 7.68 13.16 30.32
N GLY A 331 8.52 12.64 31.22
CA GLY A 331 8.86 13.30 32.48
C GLY A 331 7.71 13.25 33.49
N ALA A 332 7.97 13.70 34.71
CA ALA A 332 6.95 13.81 35.74
C ALA A 332 6.20 15.14 35.61
N THR A 333 4.89 15.08 35.38
CA THR A 333 4.01 16.24 35.46
C THR A 333 3.81 16.62 36.93
N HIS A 334 4.27 17.80 37.30
CA HIS A 334 4.07 18.33 38.64
C HIS A 334 2.93 19.32 38.61
N PHE A 335 1.83 18.99 39.29
CA PHE A 335 0.80 19.96 39.58
C PHE A 335 1.33 20.94 40.63
N ILE A 336 1.55 22.19 40.23
CA ILE A 336 1.88 23.26 41.17
C ILE A 336 0.56 23.91 41.59
N SER A 337 0.17 23.70 42.84
CA SER A 337 -0.97 24.40 43.43
C SER A 337 -0.74 25.91 43.34
N PRO A 338 -1.75 26.73 42.98
CA PRO A 338 -1.64 28.19 42.96
C PRO A 338 -1.13 28.79 44.28
N ILE A 339 -1.35 28.09 45.40
CA ILE A 339 -0.90 28.47 46.74
C ILE A 339 0.64 28.41 46.86
N ALA A 340 1.29 27.49 46.14
CA ALA A 340 2.74 27.33 46.18
C ALA A 340 3.49 28.41 45.37
N LEU A 341 2.81 29.10 44.44
CA LEU A 341 3.37 30.20 43.64
C LEU A 341 3.25 31.56 44.32
N ASN A 342 2.47 31.68 45.40
CA ASN A 342 2.24 32.93 46.11
C ASN A 342 2.33 32.70 47.64
N PRO A 343 3.47 32.99 48.30
CA PRO A 343 3.67 32.66 49.71
C PRO A 343 2.77 33.41 50.70
N ASN A 344 1.95 34.36 50.25
CA ASN A 344 1.05 35.15 51.08
C ASN A 344 -0.42 34.98 50.64
N PRO A 345 -1.17 34.02 51.21
CA PRO A 345 -2.59 33.84 50.92
C PRO A 345 -3.53 34.75 51.75
N MET A 346 -3.00 35.78 52.42
CA MET A 346 -3.76 36.67 53.30
C MET A 346 -3.41 38.13 53.02
N ASN A 347 -4.02 38.70 51.99
CA ASN A 347 -4.26 40.14 51.91
C ASN A 347 -5.57 40.37 51.14
N PHE A 348 -6.67 39.90 51.73
CA PHE A 348 -7.95 40.53 51.47
C PHE A 348 -7.99 41.82 52.31
N PRO A 349 -8.31 42.99 51.73
CA PRO A 349 -8.43 44.21 52.51
C PRO A 349 -9.62 44.06 53.48
N ILE A 350 -9.31 43.86 54.77
CA ILE A 350 -10.28 44.02 55.85
C ILE A 350 -10.59 45.51 55.92
N SER A 351 -11.74 45.92 55.37
CA SER A 351 -12.27 47.26 55.67
C SER A 351 -12.80 47.24 57.11
N PRO A 352 -12.40 48.18 57.98
CA PRO A 352 -12.91 48.23 59.34
C PRO A 352 -14.37 48.64 59.32
N MET A 353 -15.19 47.94 60.11
CA MET A 353 -16.56 48.33 60.40
C MET A 353 -16.56 49.67 61.13
N SER A 354 -17.26 50.66 60.56
CA SER A 354 -17.71 51.84 61.29
C SER A 354 -19.21 51.72 61.54
N ASP A 355 -19.57 51.64 62.81
CA ASP A 355 -20.93 51.77 63.32
C ASP A 355 -21.53 53.13 62.94
N THR A 356 -22.61 53.13 62.17
CA THR A 356 -23.63 54.18 62.24
C THR A 356 -25.00 53.58 62.00
N SER A 357 -25.79 53.59 63.08
CA SER A 357 -27.23 53.49 63.11
C SER A 357 -27.86 54.57 62.22
N ASP A 358 -28.63 54.19 61.22
CA ASP A 358 -29.84 54.93 60.86
C ASP A 358 -30.80 54.06 60.04
N GLY A 359 -32.06 54.08 60.46
CA GLY A 359 -33.14 53.30 59.90
C GLY A 359 -33.55 53.80 58.52
N SER A 360 -33.31 52.99 57.51
CA SER A 360 -34.15 52.87 56.32
C SER A 360 -33.84 51.53 55.66
N ILE A 361 -34.86 50.76 55.28
CA ILE A 361 -34.70 49.50 54.56
C ILE A 361 -34.46 49.85 53.08
N PRO A 362 -33.29 49.53 52.48
CA PRO A 362 -33.15 49.59 51.03
C PRO A 362 -33.42 48.20 50.46
N SER A 363 -34.37 48.18 49.54
CA SER A 363 -34.73 47.16 48.55
C SER A 363 -33.72 46.03 48.31
N SER A 364 -34.25 44.81 48.26
CA SER A 364 -33.69 43.58 47.67
C SER A 364 -32.44 43.76 46.80
N PRO A 365 -31.34 43.02 47.06
CA PRO A 365 -30.19 43.03 46.16
C PRO A 365 -30.63 42.48 44.80
N LYS A 366 -30.40 43.30 43.76
CA LYS A 366 -30.59 42.94 42.35
C LYS A 366 -29.93 41.57 42.07
N PRO A 367 -30.50 40.72 41.20
CA PRO A 367 -29.83 39.50 40.80
C PRO A 367 -28.54 39.91 40.09
N SER A 368 -27.40 39.57 40.69
CA SER A 368 -26.10 39.75 40.04
C SER A 368 -26.06 38.81 38.84
N ILE A 369 -26.39 39.38 37.69
CA ILE A 369 -25.98 39.00 36.34
C ILE A 369 -24.71 38.17 36.40
N LEU A 370 -24.76 36.97 35.80
CA LEU A 370 -23.68 36.27 35.10
C LEU A 370 -22.31 36.97 35.21
N GLN A 371 -21.68 36.92 36.37
CA GLN A 371 -20.23 37.03 36.42
C GLN A 371 -19.75 35.69 35.90
N ARG A 372 -19.50 35.62 34.59
CA ARG A 372 -18.60 34.64 33.98
C ARG A 372 -17.46 34.51 34.97
N ARG A 373 -17.31 33.36 35.65
CA ARG A 373 -16.09 33.09 36.41
C ARG A 373 -14.99 33.25 35.37
N LYS A 374 -14.32 34.40 35.34
CA LYS A 374 -13.02 34.50 34.70
C LYS A 374 -12.24 33.41 35.41
N ILE A 375 -11.86 32.38 34.66
CA ILE A 375 -10.93 31.37 35.12
C ILE A 375 -9.62 32.16 35.33
N GLN A 376 -9.52 32.83 36.48
CA GLN A 376 -8.29 33.44 36.93
C GLN A 376 -7.43 32.27 37.34
N ASN A 377 -6.36 32.09 36.58
CA ASN A 377 -5.36 31.05 36.67
C ASN A 377 -5.77 29.78 35.94
N SER A 378 -5.51 29.75 34.62
CA SER A 378 -5.07 28.53 33.97
C SER A 378 -4.01 27.90 34.88
N LEU A 379 -4.29 26.70 35.40
CA LEU A 379 -3.32 25.92 36.16
C LEU A 379 -2.00 25.94 35.41
N SER A 380 -0.96 26.51 36.00
CA SER A 380 0.35 26.61 35.37
C SER A 380 0.99 25.21 35.38
N LEU A 381 0.55 24.37 34.45
CA LEU A 381 1.20 23.11 34.13
C LEU A 381 2.59 23.43 33.61
N VAL A 382 3.59 23.36 34.49
CA VAL A 382 4.99 23.50 34.11
C VAL A 382 5.43 22.16 33.52
N ILE A 383 5.20 22.02 32.21
CA ILE A 383 5.76 20.91 31.44
C ILE A 383 7.22 21.30 31.19
N LYS A 384 8.17 20.63 31.83
CA LYS A 384 9.58 20.74 31.41
C LYS A 384 9.66 20.16 30.00
N PRO A 385 10.12 20.92 28.98
CA PRO A 385 10.26 20.39 27.65
C PRO A 385 11.37 19.34 27.69
N THR A 386 10.98 18.07 27.69
CA THR A 386 11.91 16.98 27.43
C THR A 386 12.12 16.93 25.93
N THR A 387 13.36 17.06 25.46
CA THR A 387 13.73 16.81 24.05
C THR A 387 13.49 15.33 23.74
N THR A 388 12.29 14.99 23.28
CA THR A 388 11.97 13.62 22.88
C THR A 388 12.36 13.40 21.41
N VAL A 389 13.59 12.92 21.21
CA VAL A 389 14.11 12.41 19.93
C VAL A 389 13.47 11.06 19.61
N LYS A 390 12.12 11.00 19.53
CA LYS A 390 11.35 9.75 19.38
C LYS A 390 10.88 9.49 17.95
N GLU A 391 11.06 10.44 17.04
CA GLU A 391 10.67 10.32 15.63
C GLU A 391 11.55 9.36 14.81
N ASN A 392 12.49 8.68 15.48
CA ASN A 392 13.49 7.80 14.88
C ASN A 392 13.11 6.31 14.98
N LEU A 393 12.02 5.95 15.67
CA LEU A 393 11.52 4.58 15.72
C LEU A 393 10.54 4.29 14.58
N TYR A 394 10.71 3.15 13.93
CA TYR A 394 9.86 2.72 12.82
C TYR A 394 8.39 2.49 13.23
N CYS A 395 8.14 2.10 14.48
CA CYS A 395 6.79 1.85 14.99
C CYS A 395 5.88 3.09 14.88
N TYR A 396 6.43 4.31 15.03
CA TYR A 396 5.69 5.55 14.85
C TYR A 396 5.31 5.81 13.40
N HIS A 397 6.21 5.53 12.45
CA HIS A 397 5.88 5.56 11.03
C HIS A 397 4.73 4.60 10.74
N MET A 398 4.82 3.36 11.21
CA MET A 398 3.75 2.37 11.01
C MET A 398 2.41 2.77 11.65
N ALA A 399 2.43 3.37 12.85
CA ALA A 399 1.22 3.84 13.54
C ALA A 399 0.50 4.95 12.75
N ASN A 400 1.26 5.79 12.04
CA ASN A 400 0.72 6.82 11.14
C ASN A 400 0.10 6.27 9.85
N TYR A 401 0.07 4.95 9.67
CA TYR A 401 -0.46 4.29 8.49
C TYR A 401 -1.20 3.02 8.90
N SER A 402 -2.34 3.18 9.58
CA SER A 402 -3.13 2.04 10.05
C SER A 402 -3.51 1.08 8.90
N HIS A 403 -3.57 -0.21 9.20
CA HIS A 403 -4.06 -1.21 8.25
C HIS A 403 -5.55 -1.03 7.92
N THR A 404 -6.31 -0.38 8.82
CA THR A 404 -7.73 -0.09 8.64
C THR A 404 -7.99 0.84 7.46
N TRP A 405 -7.06 1.73 7.13
CA TRP A 405 -7.18 2.68 6.02
C TRP A 405 -7.17 2.00 4.66
N GLU A 406 -6.23 1.07 4.50
CA GLU A 406 -6.15 0.22 3.33
C GLU A 406 -7.44 -0.62 3.21
N LEU A 407 -7.90 -1.20 4.33
CA LEU A 407 -9.15 -1.97 4.37
C LEU A 407 -10.38 -1.14 4.00
N SER A 408 -10.51 0.09 4.52
CA SER A 408 -11.65 0.97 4.23
C SER A 408 -11.71 1.34 2.74
N GLY A 409 -10.59 1.66 2.12
CA GLY A 409 -10.58 1.95 0.69
C GLY A 409 -10.82 0.71 -0.17
N ILE A 410 -10.37 -0.49 0.26
CA ILE A 410 -10.79 -1.76 -0.35
C ILE A 410 -12.30 -1.93 -0.26
N ILE A 411 -12.91 -1.74 0.91
CA ILE A 411 -14.37 -1.89 1.08
C ILE A 411 -15.12 -0.95 0.12
N LYS A 412 -14.70 0.32 0.06
CA LYS A 412 -15.28 1.31 -0.85
C LYS A 412 -15.15 0.91 -2.32
N LEU A 413 -14.00 0.36 -2.71
CA LEU A 413 -13.79 -0.18 -4.05
C LEU A 413 -14.73 -1.36 -4.34
N LEU A 414 -14.83 -2.32 -3.42
CA LEU A 414 -15.70 -3.48 -3.58
C LEU A 414 -17.17 -3.09 -3.71
N GLU A 415 -17.62 -2.07 -2.98
CA GLU A 415 -18.97 -1.53 -3.12
C GLU A 415 -19.24 -0.96 -4.51
N ALA A 416 -18.29 -0.20 -5.06
CA ALA A 416 -18.40 0.34 -6.42
C ALA A 416 -18.38 -0.79 -7.48
N LEU A 417 -17.57 -1.83 -7.29
CA LEU A 417 -17.48 -2.97 -8.20
C LEU A 417 -18.76 -3.80 -8.28
N ARG A 418 -19.67 -3.73 -7.30
CA ARG A 418 -20.99 -4.40 -7.40
C ARG A 418 -21.83 -3.90 -8.58
N LYS A 419 -21.53 -2.69 -9.09
CA LYS A 419 -22.28 -2.03 -10.18
C LYS A 419 -21.42 -1.77 -11.42
N SER A 420 -20.24 -2.38 -11.53
CA SER A 420 -19.35 -2.28 -12.70
C SER A 420 -18.80 -3.66 -13.07
N ASN A 421 -18.30 -3.78 -14.30
CA ASN A 421 -17.62 -4.97 -14.81
C ASN A 421 -16.17 -4.64 -15.28
N CYS A 422 -15.61 -3.52 -14.83
CA CYS A 422 -14.26 -3.06 -15.11
C CYS A 422 -13.17 -4.02 -14.58
N ARG A 423 -12.12 -4.27 -15.36
CA ARG A 423 -10.95 -4.99 -14.83
C ARG A 423 -10.20 -4.11 -13.85
N VAL A 424 -10.03 -4.59 -12.62
CA VAL A 424 -9.36 -3.84 -11.55
C VAL A 424 -8.20 -4.64 -10.98
N HIS A 425 -7.07 -3.97 -10.86
CA HIS A 425 -5.89 -4.46 -10.20
C HIS A 425 -5.56 -3.58 -9.01
N VAL A 426 -5.50 -4.14 -7.81
CA VAL A 426 -5.20 -3.38 -6.60
C VAL A 426 -3.71 -3.48 -6.30
N CYS A 427 -3.02 -2.34 -6.27
CA CYS A 427 -1.57 -2.27 -6.08
C CYS A 427 -1.14 -1.97 -4.64
N ASN A 428 0.14 -2.24 -4.33
CA ASN A 428 0.80 -1.84 -3.07
C ASN A 428 0.18 -2.35 -1.76
N ILE A 429 -0.49 -3.51 -1.76
CA ILE A 429 -1.21 -3.95 -0.57
C ILE A 429 -0.24 -4.41 0.51
N SER A 430 -0.41 -3.91 1.73
CA SER A 430 0.45 -4.26 2.88
C SER A 430 -0.24 -5.12 3.92
N ALA A 431 -1.56 -4.99 4.10
CA ALA A 431 -2.27 -5.64 5.18
C ALA A 431 -2.91 -6.95 4.73
N ALA A 432 -2.68 -8.01 5.51
CA ALA A 432 -3.28 -9.31 5.29
C ALA A 432 -4.82 -9.25 5.35
N SER A 433 -5.39 -8.35 6.17
CA SER A 433 -6.82 -8.11 6.24
C SER A 433 -7.42 -7.63 4.91
N SER A 434 -6.77 -6.69 4.25
CA SER A 434 -7.18 -6.14 2.95
C SER A 434 -7.13 -7.21 1.87
N LEU A 435 -6.02 -7.96 1.80
CA LEU A 435 -5.85 -9.07 0.86
C LEU A 435 -6.88 -10.17 1.08
N ASN A 436 -7.21 -10.49 2.33
CA ASN A 436 -8.21 -11.50 2.62
C ASN A 436 -9.61 -11.05 2.17
N LYS A 437 -9.94 -9.76 2.33
CA LYS A 437 -11.18 -9.21 1.78
C LYS A 437 -11.22 -9.27 0.26
N ILE A 438 -10.11 -8.98 -0.41
CA ILE A 438 -9.97 -9.15 -1.86
C ILE A 438 -10.12 -10.63 -2.26
N ARG A 439 -9.48 -11.55 -1.54
CA ARG A 439 -9.60 -13.01 -1.76
C ARG A 439 -11.06 -13.44 -1.73
N GLN A 440 -11.80 -13.03 -0.69
CA GLN A 440 -13.24 -13.31 -0.58
C GLN A 440 -14.03 -12.64 -1.72
N ALA A 441 -13.63 -11.43 -2.13
CA ALA A 441 -14.29 -10.73 -3.22
C ALA A 441 -14.12 -11.40 -4.59
N LYS A 442 -12.97 -12.05 -4.82
CA LYS A 442 -12.70 -12.84 -6.04
C LYS A 442 -13.69 -13.99 -6.24
N ASP A 443 -14.43 -14.42 -5.21
CA ASP A 443 -15.46 -15.45 -5.37
C ASP A 443 -16.62 -14.97 -6.24
N TRP A 444 -17.04 -13.71 -6.06
CA TRP A 444 -18.14 -13.09 -6.83
C TRP A 444 -17.64 -12.13 -7.93
N TYR A 445 -16.39 -11.70 -7.91
CA TYR A 445 -15.81 -10.81 -8.93
C TYR A 445 -14.47 -11.30 -9.47
N LYS A 446 -14.50 -12.05 -10.58
CA LYS A 446 -13.32 -12.71 -11.16
C LYS A 446 -12.31 -11.77 -11.83
N LYS A 447 -12.68 -10.53 -12.11
CA LYS A 447 -11.84 -9.52 -12.76
C LYS A 447 -11.03 -8.66 -11.78
N LEU A 448 -11.13 -8.94 -10.48
CA LEU A 448 -10.33 -8.28 -9.44
C LEU A 448 -9.05 -9.05 -9.23
N THR A 449 -7.93 -8.37 -9.38
CA THR A 449 -6.60 -8.89 -9.07
C THR A 449 -5.91 -7.99 -8.06
N CYS A 450 -4.85 -8.50 -7.44
CA CYS A 450 -4.02 -7.75 -6.51
C CYS A 450 -2.57 -8.21 -6.52
N GLU A 451 -1.71 -7.30 -6.11
CA GLU A 451 -0.28 -7.55 -5.90
C GLU A 451 0.16 -7.23 -4.47
N VAL A 452 1.31 -7.79 -4.12
CA VAL A 452 2.06 -7.43 -2.92
C VAL A 452 3.49 -7.07 -3.31
N PRO A 453 4.08 -6.00 -2.75
CA PRO A 453 5.49 -5.72 -2.98
C PRO A 453 6.38 -6.80 -2.36
N ALA A 454 7.46 -7.19 -3.04
CA ALA A 454 8.43 -8.17 -2.54
C ALA A 454 9.01 -7.79 -1.17
N SER A 455 9.15 -6.49 -0.89
CA SER A 455 9.60 -5.95 0.39
C SER A 455 8.71 -6.37 1.56
N HIS A 456 7.40 -6.47 1.35
CA HIS A 456 6.42 -6.82 2.39
C HIS A 456 6.42 -8.33 2.70
N LEU A 457 6.92 -9.16 1.78
CA LEU A 457 7.14 -10.58 2.00
C LEU A 457 8.49 -10.88 2.65
N THR A 458 9.44 -9.94 2.55
CA THR A 458 10.84 -10.15 2.97
C THR A 458 11.14 -9.53 4.32
N PHE A 459 10.66 -8.31 4.56
CA PHE A 459 10.96 -7.56 5.76
C PHE A 459 9.81 -7.56 6.76
N SER A 460 10.15 -7.31 8.02
CA SER A 460 9.22 -7.15 9.12
C SER A 460 9.56 -5.89 9.89
N SER A 461 8.56 -5.18 10.39
CA SER A 461 8.75 -3.97 11.20
C SER A 461 9.61 -4.22 12.44
N MET A 462 9.67 -5.46 12.93
CA MET A 462 10.44 -5.86 14.10
C MET A 462 11.95 -5.97 13.83
N THR A 463 12.35 -6.11 12.56
CA THR A 463 13.76 -6.23 12.17
C THR A 463 14.38 -4.90 11.76
N ILE A 464 13.58 -3.83 11.68
CA ILE A 464 14.02 -2.51 11.25
C ILE A 464 14.66 -1.81 12.45
N SER A 465 15.92 -1.40 12.28
CA SER A 465 16.68 -0.71 13.31
C SER A 465 16.18 0.72 13.54
N GLU A 466 16.46 1.27 14.71
CA GLU A 466 16.24 2.69 14.99
C GLU A 466 17.03 3.56 14.00
N ASN A 467 16.46 4.69 13.58
CA ASN A 467 17.02 5.60 12.58
C ASN A 467 17.09 5.06 11.14
N ASP A 468 16.66 3.84 10.85
CA ASP A 468 16.81 3.26 9.52
C ASP A 468 15.66 3.66 8.56
N THR A 469 15.68 4.93 8.17
CA THR A 469 14.67 5.57 7.30
C THR A 469 14.66 5.04 5.87
N ARG A 470 15.64 4.20 5.48
CA ARG A 470 15.64 3.47 4.20
C ARG A 470 14.37 2.64 4.04
N PHE A 471 13.84 2.10 5.13
CA PHE A 471 12.61 1.32 5.15
C PHE A 471 11.32 2.14 5.12
N LYS A 472 11.39 3.48 5.13
CA LYS A 472 10.19 4.33 5.11
C LYS A 472 9.43 4.20 3.78
N SER A 473 8.41 3.34 3.74
CA SER A 473 7.56 3.12 2.58
C SER A 473 6.11 3.52 2.84
N TYR A 474 5.35 3.67 1.76
CA TYR A 474 3.90 3.77 1.81
C TYR A 474 3.27 2.83 0.79
N PRO A 475 2.41 1.89 1.23
CA PRO A 475 2.14 1.52 2.63
C PRO A 475 3.36 1.02 3.41
N PRO A 476 3.33 1.03 4.76
CA PRO A 476 4.47 0.61 5.57
C PRO A 476 4.64 -0.90 5.59
N ILE A 477 5.89 -1.37 5.67
CA ILE A 477 6.20 -2.74 6.09
C ILE A 477 5.58 -2.99 7.48
N ARG A 478 4.85 -4.08 7.60
CA ARG A 478 4.09 -4.46 8.81
C ARG A 478 4.89 -5.44 9.68
N ASN A 479 4.30 -5.85 10.80
CA ASN A 479 4.92 -6.80 11.72
C ASN A 479 5.02 -8.23 11.13
N GLN A 480 5.77 -9.08 11.83
CA GLN A 480 6.01 -10.47 11.41
C GLN A 480 4.72 -11.29 11.27
N ALA A 481 3.75 -11.08 12.17
CA ALA A 481 2.46 -11.77 12.12
C ALA A 481 1.73 -11.48 10.80
N ASN A 482 1.70 -10.22 10.37
CA ASN A 482 1.17 -9.84 9.07
C ASN A 482 1.97 -10.47 7.92
N THR A 483 3.31 -10.39 7.93
CA THR A 483 4.16 -10.99 6.89
C THR A 483 3.90 -12.49 6.73
N ASN A 484 3.74 -13.23 7.83
CA ASN A 484 3.40 -14.65 7.80
C ASN A 484 2.03 -14.90 7.13
N LEU A 485 1.04 -14.06 7.43
CA LEU A 485 -0.29 -14.13 6.81
C LEU A 485 -0.24 -13.78 5.31
N LEU A 486 0.62 -12.84 4.89
CA LEU A 486 0.86 -12.55 3.46
C LEU A 486 1.39 -13.78 2.73
N TRP A 487 2.32 -14.51 3.33
CA TRP A 487 2.83 -15.78 2.78
C TRP A 487 1.76 -16.85 2.66
N ASP A 488 0.89 -16.99 3.65
CA ASP A 488 -0.24 -17.92 3.59
C ASP A 488 -1.21 -17.54 2.47
N LEU A 489 -1.56 -16.26 2.37
CA LEU A 489 -2.41 -15.72 1.29
C LEU A 489 -1.78 -15.94 -0.10
N LEU A 490 -0.47 -15.75 -0.24
CA LEU A 490 0.26 -16.01 -1.49
C LEU A 490 0.17 -17.49 -1.89
N LYS A 491 0.41 -18.41 -0.94
CA LYS A 491 0.33 -19.86 -1.17
C LYS A 491 -1.09 -20.31 -1.52
N MET A 492 -2.09 -19.70 -0.87
CA MET A 492 -3.52 -19.96 -1.03
C MET A 492 -4.15 -19.25 -2.25
N LYS A 493 -3.34 -18.64 -3.14
CA LYS A 493 -3.80 -17.94 -4.35
C LYS A 493 -4.68 -16.71 -4.07
N GLY A 494 -4.54 -16.09 -2.90
CA GLY A 494 -5.15 -14.80 -2.58
C GLY A 494 -4.47 -13.64 -3.30
N ILE A 495 -3.17 -13.77 -3.61
CA ILE A 495 -2.31 -12.77 -4.27
C ILE A 495 -1.98 -13.24 -5.69
N ASP A 496 -2.10 -12.35 -6.69
CA ASP A 496 -1.89 -12.72 -8.09
C ASP A 496 -0.46 -12.40 -8.56
N ALA A 497 0.06 -11.25 -8.17
CA ALA A 497 1.37 -10.77 -8.63
C ALA A 497 2.28 -10.31 -7.47
N ILE A 498 3.58 -10.34 -7.73
CA ILE A 498 4.60 -9.73 -6.86
C ILE A 498 5.27 -8.61 -7.67
N THR A 499 5.41 -7.44 -7.06
CA THR A 499 6.07 -6.29 -7.69
C THR A 499 7.18 -5.73 -6.80
N SER A 500 7.98 -4.84 -7.36
CA SER A 500 8.98 -4.09 -6.60
C SER A 500 8.36 -2.96 -5.78
N SER A 501 7.30 -2.32 -6.28
CA SER A 501 6.83 -1.01 -5.79
C SER A 501 7.96 0.01 -5.80
N HIS A 502 8.74 0.01 -6.89
CA HIS A 502 9.95 0.80 -6.96
C HIS A 502 9.64 2.29 -6.99
N ALA A 503 10.27 3.01 -6.06
CA ALA A 503 10.31 4.47 -6.03
C ALA A 503 11.64 4.89 -5.41
N ALA A 504 12.64 5.18 -6.25
CA ALA A 504 13.94 5.66 -5.82
C ALA A 504 13.80 7.05 -5.20
N VAL A 505 14.54 7.33 -4.12
CA VAL A 505 14.62 8.64 -3.45
C VAL A 505 16.08 8.94 -3.19
N CYS A 506 16.54 10.17 -3.42
CA CYS A 506 17.94 10.52 -3.16
C CYS A 506 18.25 10.59 -1.65
N ASN A 507 19.54 10.48 -1.31
CA ASN A 507 20.02 10.29 0.06
C ASN A 507 19.54 11.37 1.05
N ASP A 508 19.63 12.64 0.66
CA ASP A 508 19.30 13.78 1.53
C ASP A 508 17.85 13.73 2.03
N TYR A 509 16.93 13.30 1.17
CA TYR A 509 15.50 13.22 1.50
C TYR A 509 15.12 11.91 2.17
N LYS A 510 15.84 10.84 1.85
CA LYS A 510 15.50 9.51 2.35
C LYS A 510 16.08 9.25 3.73
N LEU A 511 17.34 9.62 3.97
CA LEU A 511 17.99 9.40 5.26
C LEU A 511 17.47 10.36 6.33
N ALA A 512 17.35 11.65 6.00
CA ALA A 512 16.79 12.70 6.87
C ALA A 512 17.29 12.62 8.33
N ASN A 513 18.60 12.37 8.52
CA ASN A 513 19.25 12.20 9.83
C ASN A 513 18.58 11.14 10.73
N GLY A 514 18.02 10.08 10.14
CA GLY A 514 17.35 9.01 10.87
C GLY A 514 15.92 9.33 11.31
N ASN A 515 15.39 10.49 10.94
CA ASN A 515 14.06 10.92 11.35
C ASN A 515 12.98 10.42 10.38
N PHE A 516 12.17 9.45 10.83
CA PHE A 516 11.08 8.90 10.03
C PHE A 516 9.98 9.91 9.76
N ARG A 517 9.80 10.99 10.53
CA ARG A 517 8.83 12.04 10.21
C ARG A 517 9.31 12.89 9.02
N LYS A 518 10.59 13.23 8.97
CA LYS A 518 11.18 14.07 7.91
C LYS A 518 11.47 13.31 6.60
N ALA A 519 11.86 12.04 6.69
CA ALA A 519 12.22 11.23 5.52
C ALA A 519 11.09 11.15 4.48
N VAL A 520 11.42 11.05 3.20
CA VAL A 520 10.43 10.87 2.13
C VAL A 520 10.10 9.38 1.91
N ASN A 521 8.83 9.11 1.60
CA ASN A 521 8.37 7.76 1.28
C ASN A 521 8.92 7.31 -0.08
N GLY A 522 9.45 6.09 -0.13
CA GLY A 522 9.95 5.46 -1.34
C GLY A 522 10.76 4.21 -1.02
N PHE A 523 10.88 3.29 -1.96
CA PHE A 523 11.53 2.00 -1.75
C PHE A 523 12.24 1.52 -3.03
N PRO A 524 13.58 1.67 -3.15
CA PRO A 524 14.30 1.28 -4.35
C PRO A 524 14.58 -0.25 -4.40
N SER A 525 13.76 -1.02 -5.12
CA SER A 525 13.81 -2.50 -5.12
C SER A 525 13.71 -3.24 -6.47
N ILE A 526 13.57 -2.56 -7.61
CA ILE A 526 13.25 -3.17 -8.92
C ILE A 526 14.18 -4.33 -9.34
N GLY A 527 15.45 -4.28 -8.92
CA GLY A 527 16.46 -5.29 -9.23
C GLY A 527 16.50 -6.52 -8.30
N PHE A 528 15.66 -6.57 -7.26
CA PHE A 528 15.77 -7.59 -6.20
C PHE A 528 14.50 -8.39 -5.93
N SER A 529 13.39 -8.12 -6.63
CA SER A 529 12.10 -8.77 -6.35
C SER A 529 12.18 -10.30 -6.40
N LEU A 530 12.87 -10.87 -7.40
CA LEU A 530 13.04 -12.33 -7.50
C LEU A 530 13.91 -12.86 -6.37
N GLN A 531 15.08 -12.27 -6.17
CA GLN A 531 16.12 -12.75 -5.28
C GLN A 531 15.68 -12.65 -3.81
N ALA A 532 14.98 -11.57 -3.45
CA ALA A 532 14.41 -11.37 -2.12
C ALA A 532 13.36 -12.45 -1.78
N VAL A 533 12.37 -12.64 -2.66
CA VAL A 533 11.30 -13.64 -2.43
C VAL A 533 11.86 -15.06 -2.50
N TRP A 534 12.79 -15.32 -3.42
CA TRP A 534 13.46 -16.61 -3.53
C TRP A 534 14.28 -16.94 -2.28
N THR A 535 15.00 -15.98 -1.71
CA THR A 535 15.77 -16.17 -0.46
C THR A 535 14.87 -16.63 0.68
N MET A 536 13.68 -16.03 0.81
CA MET A 536 12.69 -16.42 1.81
C MET A 536 12.07 -17.81 1.56
N LEU A 537 11.93 -18.21 0.30
CA LEU A 537 11.43 -19.54 -0.09
C LEU A 537 12.49 -20.63 0.02
N ASN A 538 13.76 -20.30 -0.24
CA ASN A 538 14.88 -21.24 -0.25
C ASN A 538 15.36 -21.56 1.17
N GLY A 539 15.28 -20.60 2.10
CA GLY A 539 15.72 -20.77 3.49
C GLY A 539 15.07 -21.93 4.29
N PRO A 540 13.73 -22.12 4.25
CA PRO A 540 13.04 -23.09 5.12
C PRO A 540 12.80 -24.48 4.51
N VAL A 541 13.23 -24.77 3.27
CA VAL A 541 12.77 -25.97 2.52
C VAL A 541 13.81 -27.11 2.51
N SER A 542 13.39 -28.32 2.87
CA SER A 542 14.28 -29.48 3.07
C SER A 542 14.52 -30.39 1.85
N SER A 543 13.86 -30.17 0.70
CA SER A 543 13.99 -31.04 -0.48
C SER A 543 14.05 -30.26 -1.80
N HIS A 544 14.91 -30.73 -2.71
CA HIS A 544 15.13 -30.17 -4.05
C HIS A 544 13.84 -30.09 -4.89
N SER A 545 12.96 -31.10 -4.80
CA SER A 545 11.70 -31.11 -5.58
C SER A 545 10.72 -30.01 -5.16
N HIS A 546 10.74 -29.62 -3.88
CA HIS A 546 9.90 -28.51 -3.39
C HIS A 546 10.43 -27.16 -3.88
N LEU A 547 11.74 -27.01 -4.02
CA LEU A 547 12.37 -25.80 -4.57
C LEU A 547 11.97 -25.56 -6.03
N GLU A 548 12.03 -26.60 -6.86
CA GLU A 548 11.61 -26.54 -8.26
C GLU A 548 10.14 -26.14 -8.43
N HIS A 549 9.26 -26.63 -7.55
CA HIS A 549 7.86 -26.22 -7.53
C HIS A 549 7.72 -24.71 -7.30
N TYR A 550 8.47 -24.16 -6.34
CA TYR A 550 8.45 -22.73 -6.05
C TYR A 550 9.04 -21.86 -7.17
N ILE A 551 10.04 -22.36 -7.91
CA ILE A 551 10.58 -21.66 -9.09
C ILE A 551 9.50 -21.44 -10.15
N ILE A 552 8.67 -22.44 -10.43
CA ILE A 552 7.55 -22.28 -11.36
C ILE A 552 6.52 -21.30 -10.82
N ARG A 553 6.25 -21.31 -9.51
CA ARG A 553 5.33 -20.33 -8.90
C ARG A 553 5.87 -18.91 -8.97
N LEU A 554 7.17 -18.71 -8.75
CA LEU A 554 7.83 -17.41 -8.95
C LEU A 554 7.68 -16.92 -10.39
N ALA A 555 7.93 -17.78 -11.39
CA ALA A 555 7.70 -17.44 -12.78
C ALA A 555 6.24 -17.05 -13.08
N LYS A 556 5.27 -17.60 -12.33
CA LYS A 556 3.87 -17.18 -12.43
C LYS A 556 3.62 -15.82 -11.78
N TRP A 557 4.07 -15.63 -10.54
CA TRP A 557 3.86 -14.40 -9.77
C TRP A 557 4.59 -13.18 -10.32
N LEU A 558 5.76 -13.37 -10.94
CA LEU A 558 6.64 -12.30 -11.43
C LEU A 558 6.56 -12.10 -12.94
N SER A 559 5.91 -12.99 -13.70
CA SER A 559 5.87 -12.90 -15.16
C SER A 559 4.50 -13.24 -15.74
N LEU A 560 3.99 -14.47 -15.56
CA LEU A 560 2.74 -14.87 -16.23
C LEU A 560 1.54 -14.03 -15.78
N HIS A 561 1.27 -13.95 -14.47
CA HIS A 561 0.11 -13.22 -13.97
C HIS A 561 0.24 -11.71 -14.18
N PRO A 562 1.40 -11.06 -13.99
CA PRO A 562 1.59 -9.68 -14.42
C PRO A 562 1.26 -9.45 -15.91
N ALA A 563 1.67 -10.36 -16.79
CA ALA A 563 1.32 -10.27 -18.21
C ALA A 563 -0.19 -10.39 -18.46
N GLU A 564 -0.89 -11.25 -17.71
CA GLU A 564 -2.35 -11.40 -17.79
C GLU A 564 -3.07 -10.16 -17.26
N ILE A 565 -2.60 -9.55 -16.16
CA ILE A 565 -3.14 -8.32 -15.59
C ILE A 565 -3.08 -7.16 -16.61
N LEU A 566 -1.98 -7.06 -17.37
CA LEU A 566 -1.81 -6.06 -18.43
C LEU A 566 -2.39 -6.47 -19.79
N ASN A 567 -2.95 -7.68 -19.91
CA ASN A 567 -3.39 -8.27 -21.18
C ASN A 567 -2.30 -8.31 -22.27
N ILE A 568 -1.04 -8.53 -21.88
CA ILE A 568 0.10 -8.74 -22.79
C ILE A 568 0.58 -10.20 -22.80
N SER A 569 -0.14 -11.10 -22.12
CA SER A 569 0.20 -12.52 -22.02
C SER A 569 0.18 -13.26 -23.36
N ALA A 570 -0.43 -12.70 -24.41
CA ALA A 570 -0.35 -13.25 -25.76
C ALA A 570 1.09 -13.21 -26.33
N THR A 571 1.86 -12.18 -26.00
CA THR A 571 3.21 -11.96 -26.55
C THR A 571 4.32 -12.18 -25.53
N ARG A 572 4.03 -12.10 -24.23
CA ARG A 572 5.01 -12.20 -23.12
C ARG A 572 4.49 -13.03 -21.96
N GLY A 573 5.25 -13.06 -20.86
CA GLY A 573 4.84 -13.65 -19.59
C GLY A 573 5.14 -15.15 -19.43
N SER A 574 5.52 -15.84 -20.50
CA SER A 574 5.90 -17.26 -20.46
C SER A 574 6.85 -17.66 -21.59
N ILE A 575 7.54 -18.78 -21.41
CA ILE A 575 8.32 -19.43 -22.46
C ILE A 575 7.38 -20.32 -23.28
N CYS A 576 6.89 -19.82 -24.41
CA CYS A 576 6.01 -20.54 -25.33
C CYS A 576 6.28 -20.15 -26.78
N LYS A 577 6.05 -21.08 -27.71
CA LYS A 577 6.10 -20.80 -29.15
C LYS A 577 5.26 -19.58 -29.53
N GLY A 578 5.80 -18.73 -30.39
CA GLY A 578 5.15 -17.50 -30.89
C GLY A 578 5.28 -16.27 -29.97
N LYS A 579 5.82 -16.43 -28.76
CA LYS A 579 6.08 -15.31 -27.84
C LYS A 579 7.45 -14.68 -28.07
N TYR A 580 7.64 -13.45 -27.59
CA TYR A 580 8.96 -12.84 -27.54
C TYR A 580 9.90 -13.68 -26.67
N ALA A 581 11.15 -13.80 -27.12
CA ALA A 581 12.20 -14.53 -26.43
C ALA A 581 12.78 -13.74 -25.24
N ASP A 582 11.92 -13.40 -24.27
CA ASP A 582 12.30 -12.70 -23.03
C ASP A 582 12.63 -13.72 -21.94
N PHE A 583 13.91 -13.80 -21.55
CA PHE A 583 14.40 -14.80 -20.61
C PHE A 583 15.32 -14.23 -19.56
N ILE A 584 15.31 -14.86 -18.39
CA ILE A 584 16.38 -14.76 -17.41
C ILE A 584 17.11 -16.09 -17.31
N VAL A 585 18.42 -16.02 -17.25
CA VAL A 585 19.31 -17.15 -16.95
C VAL A 585 19.90 -16.87 -15.59
N TRP A 586 19.62 -17.74 -14.63
CA TRP A 586 19.96 -17.51 -13.23
C TRP A 586 20.32 -18.79 -12.50
N ASN A 587 21.08 -18.64 -11.42
CA ASN A 587 21.46 -19.73 -10.53
C ASN A 587 20.72 -19.59 -9.20
N PRO A 588 19.68 -20.42 -8.92
CA PRO A 588 18.90 -20.33 -7.69
C PRO A 588 19.71 -20.67 -6.43
N TYR A 589 20.83 -21.39 -6.55
CA TYR A 589 21.60 -21.86 -5.41
C TYR A 589 22.78 -20.94 -5.07
N GLU A 590 23.18 -20.08 -6.00
CA GLU A 590 24.28 -19.14 -5.78
C GLU A 590 23.83 -18.03 -4.83
N LYS A 591 24.62 -17.85 -3.77
CA LYS A 591 24.51 -16.68 -2.90
C LYS A 591 25.38 -15.56 -3.44
N PHE A 592 24.89 -14.34 -3.32
CA PHE A 592 25.66 -13.14 -3.60
C PHE A 592 25.32 -12.06 -2.57
N LYS A 593 26.28 -11.17 -2.34
CA LYS A 593 26.09 -9.99 -1.50
C LYS A 593 25.70 -8.81 -2.38
N VAL A 594 24.68 -8.07 -1.98
CA VAL A 594 24.28 -6.85 -2.68
C VAL A 594 25.32 -5.76 -2.46
N THR A 595 25.91 -5.27 -3.55
CA THR A 595 26.94 -4.22 -3.59
C THR A 595 26.34 -2.87 -4.01
N GLU A 596 27.14 -1.83 -4.18
CA GLU A 596 26.66 -0.49 -4.55
C GLU A 596 26.35 -0.30 -6.05
N GLU A 597 26.61 -1.31 -6.87
CA GLU A 597 26.62 -1.17 -8.34
C GLU A 597 25.21 -1.20 -8.99
N TYR A 598 24.15 -1.53 -8.25
CA TYR A 598 22.84 -1.83 -8.83
C TYR A 598 21.88 -0.63 -8.99
N SER A 599 22.14 0.50 -8.32
CA SER A 599 21.23 1.67 -8.32
C SER A 599 22.02 2.98 -8.25
N PRO A 600 21.49 4.09 -8.77
CA PRO A 600 22.08 5.42 -8.59
C PRO A 600 22.13 5.86 -7.12
N TYR A 601 21.26 5.33 -6.25
CA TYR A 601 21.24 5.64 -4.82
C TYR A 601 21.38 4.37 -3.99
N PRO A 602 22.53 3.69 -4.06
CA PRO A 602 22.66 2.34 -3.53
C PRO A 602 22.53 2.30 -2.00
N GLN A 603 22.96 3.38 -1.34
CA GLN A 603 22.85 3.57 0.11
C GLN A 603 21.38 3.56 0.59
N MET A 604 20.41 3.80 -0.29
CA MET A 604 18.99 3.86 0.05
C MET A 604 18.28 2.52 0.00
N SER A 605 18.86 1.51 -0.65
CA SER A 605 18.21 0.19 -0.61
C SER A 605 18.42 -0.49 0.72
N PRO A 606 17.34 -1.00 1.31
CA PRO A 606 17.42 -1.90 2.44
C PRO A 606 18.13 -3.22 2.16
N PHE A 607 18.34 -3.57 0.89
CA PHE A 607 19.07 -4.78 0.51
C PHE A 607 20.58 -4.59 0.50
N LEU A 608 21.11 -3.35 0.55
CA LEU A 608 22.55 -3.12 0.50
C LEU A 608 23.27 -3.88 1.63
N GLY A 609 24.26 -4.68 1.25
CA GLY A 609 25.05 -5.49 2.18
C GLY A 609 24.38 -6.79 2.64
N THR A 610 23.13 -7.05 2.25
CA THR A 610 22.45 -8.33 2.55
C THR A 610 22.93 -9.45 1.62
N GLU A 611 22.85 -10.68 2.11
CA GLU A 611 23.09 -11.88 1.29
C GLU A 611 21.77 -12.40 0.73
N LEU A 612 21.70 -12.54 -0.59
CA LEU A 612 20.54 -13.08 -1.30
C LEU A 612 20.94 -14.30 -2.11
N TYR A 613 19.99 -15.22 -2.30
CA TYR A 613 20.08 -16.33 -3.24
C TYR A 613 19.47 -15.96 -4.59
N GLY A 614 19.88 -16.66 -5.65
CA GLY A 614 19.25 -16.52 -6.96
C GLY A 614 19.93 -15.48 -7.83
N LYS A 615 21.23 -15.64 -8.07
CA LYS A 615 21.99 -14.68 -8.88
C LYS A 615 21.57 -14.72 -10.35
N ILE A 616 21.28 -13.55 -10.92
CA ILE A 616 21.04 -13.38 -12.35
C ILE A 616 22.38 -13.36 -13.09
N LEU A 617 22.53 -14.26 -14.07
CA LEU A 617 23.73 -14.36 -14.89
C LEU A 617 23.53 -13.63 -16.22
N LYS A 618 22.41 -13.90 -16.89
CA LYS A 618 22.08 -13.28 -18.19
C LYS A 618 20.61 -12.91 -18.27
N VAL A 619 20.32 -11.88 -19.04
CA VAL A 619 18.95 -11.51 -19.43
C VAL A 619 18.90 -11.32 -20.94
N TYR A 620 17.94 -12.00 -21.55
CA TYR A 620 17.61 -11.91 -22.96
C TYR A 620 16.34 -11.08 -23.09
N LEU A 621 16.40 -10.06 -23.94
CA LEU A 621 15.26 -9.26 -24.34
C LEU A 621 15.01 -9.54 -25.82
N ARG A 622 13.88 -10.18 -26.13
CA ARG A 622 13.49 -10.59 -27.48
C ARG A 622 14.59 -11.39 -28.20
N GLY A 623 15.14 -12.40 -27.53
CA GLY A 623 16.17 -13.29 -28.06
C GLY A 623 17.58 -12.69 -28.01
N HIS A 624 17.73 -11.45 -27.58
CA HIS A 624 19.02 -10.83 -27.59
C HIS A 624 19.56 -10.54 -26.20
N ILE A 625 20.83 -10.86 -25.98
CA ILE A 625 21.51 -10.55 -24.72
C ILE A 625 21.47 -9.04 -24.47
N ALA A 626 20.86 -8.68 -23.34
CA ALA A 626 20.71 -7.31 -22.85
C ALA A 626 21.44 -7.12 -21.51
N TYR A 627 21.63 -8.19 -20.73
CA TYR A 627 22.53 -8.24 -19.58
C TYR A 627 23.34 -9.53 -19.57
N ASN A 628 24.64 -9.45 -19.22
CA ASN A 628 25.53 -10.58 -19.05
C ASN A 628 26.60 -10.26 -18.00
N GLU A 629 26.41 -10.74 -16.76
CA GLU A 629 27.36 -10.63 -15.64
C GLU A 629 28.00 -9.23 -15.51
N GLY A 630 27.17 -8.20 -15.29
CA GLY A 630 27.61 -6.81 -15.14
C GLY A 630 27.76 -6.03 -16.45
N LYS A 631 27.70 -6.70 -17.62
CA LYS A 631 27.72 -6.02 -18.93
C LYS A 631 26.30 -5.75 -19.42
N PHE A 632 26.00 -4.49 -19.71
CA PHE A 632 24.70 -4.03 -20.16
C PHE A 632 24.69 -3.71 -21.66
N LYS A 633 23.60 -4.03 -22.35
CA LYS A 633 23.35 -3.63 -23.75
C LYS A 633 21.96 -3.02 -23.86
N ALA A 634 21.88 -1.79 -24.33
CA ALA A 634 20.62 -1.07 -24.52
C ALA A 634 19.80 -1.70 -25.65
N ARG A 635 18.72 -2.41 -25.28
CA ARG A 635 17.80 -3.07 -26.21
C ARG A 635 16.33 -2.76 -25.92
N GLY A 636 16.07 -1.99 -24.87
CA GLY A 636 14.74 -1.61 -24.44
C GLY A 636 14.03 -0.75 -25.46
N ARG A 637 12.72 -0.93 -25.59
CA ARG A 637 11.84 -0.06 -26.36
C ARG A 637 10.58 0.28 -25.57
N VAL A 638 9.97 1.40 -25.93
CA VAL A 638 8.61 1.71 -25.45
C VAL A 638 7.65 0.74 -26.09
N VAL A 639 6.90 0.01 -25.28
CA VAL A 639 5.87 -0.93 -25.71
C VAL A 639 4.54 -0.20 -25.69
N GLN A 640 3.97 -0.04 -26.87
CA GLN A 640 2.61 0.43 -27.05
C GLN A 640 1.66 -0.76 -27.14
N ARG A 641 0.39 -0.49 -26.86
CA ARG A 641 -0.66 -1.48 -27.05
C ARG A 641 -0.78 -1.79 -28.55
N ILE A 642 -0.65 -3.05 -28.91
CA ILE A 642 -1.05 -3.50 -30.25
C ILE A 642 -2.58 -3.61 -30.20
N CYS A 643 -3.29 -2.71 -30.90
CA CYS A 643 -4.72 -2.87 -31.12
C CYS A 643 -4.94 -4.22 -31.81
N GLN A 644 -5.64 -5.13 -31.12
CA GLN A 644 -6.13 -6.37 -31.73
C GLN A 644 -7.44 -6.12 -32.45
#